data_AF-A0A1Q5EUX0-F1
#
_entry.id   AF-A0A1Q5EUX0-F1
#
_cell.length_a   1.000
_cell.length_b   1.000
_cell.length_c   1.000
_cell.angle_alpha   90.00
_cell.angle_beta   90.00
_cell.angle_gamma   90.00
#
_symmetry.space_group_name_H-M   'P 1'
#
loop_
_entity.id
_entity.type
_entity.pdbx_description
1 polymer ?
#
loop_
_entity_poly.entity_id
_entity_poly.type
_entity_poly.pdbx_seq_one_letter_code
_entity_poly.pdbx_strand_id
1 'polypeptide(L)'
;MTAPQSAPRATRAGAPRTLAEELRGREDDAVAALLRARPDLLNPVPTDLTQLSSRLSSRASVLRALERLDRFTLQTAEALAAAPEGASDTVVRNLLAGPARVKPHPGADQVDRAAVTAALPGALARLRERALVWGPDSALRLVLAVREALAPSAVNPGRTGLGPTFAEATVGMSPARLQQLLAGAGLPPTPDPVTAVAALTALLGDRKRLAALLDQAPPAAVGLLERLVWGPPTGTVPDAARQVVAEDAHSPVEWLLARGLLLPSSPTSVVLPRELALHLRGGRTHRTVEPAPPAVAPVVARDPAQVDRTAAGQAASAVRVLDELLEAWGLTPPPTLRAGGLGVRDLKRAAQLLESSEQDAAFWLELAYTAGLLAPDGEIDEVWAPTPAYDQWRQQDTAERWTLLARAWLTATRVGRLTGTPDGKGRPRAALGPELDRTLAPSVRRAALARLAELPPGTAADASALLPALRWHRPLRGGPVGPDGHDLRDQLTGWALHEAELLGVTGRGALAAHARALLAGADPTADLAPLLPEPLDHVILQPDLTAIAPGPLLTPLAQALALCADIESKGGATVYRFTPDSVRRALDAGRTAADLQGFLAQHSRTPVPQPLAYLIDDVARRHGILRVGAASSYLRCDDPRLLGEVLADRRAAELRLRLLAPTVLAAQAPPDTLLTVLRTMGYAPAAESAEGDVVITRPDSRRTPPRTAPVPVPDGPARPDDALLTAAVRAIRAGDRAATAPRKDAVAGPASAAVPRTAAADTLASLQTAVLLGERMWIGYINAEGLASQRVIDPVKVEGGFVTAYDHLSDEVRTFALHRITGVAEVDD
;
A
#
# COMPACT_ATOMS: atom_id res chain seq x y z
N MET A 1 -65.78 1.08 33.76
CA MET A 1 -65.72 0.68 32.34
C MET A 1 -65.39 1.91 31.51
N THR A 2 -64.14 2.06 31.10
CA THR A 2 -63.74 2.98 30.04
C THR A 2 -62.43 2.45 29.48
N ALA A 3 -62.48 2.06 28.20
CA ALA A 3 -61.42 1.37 27.48
C ALA A 3 -60.27 2.32 27.09
N PRO A 4 -59.02 1.83 26.99
CA PRO A 4 -57.90 2.64 26.54
C PRO A 4 -57.92 2.79 25.01
N GLN A 5 -57.66 4.01 24.55
CA GLN A 5 -57.52 4.38 23.15
C GLN A 5 -56.28 3.75 22.53
N SER A 6 -56.49 3.15 21.36
CA SER A 6 -55.52 2.50 20.50
C SER A 6 -54.47 3.49 19.97
N ALA A 7 -53.19 3.12 20.07
CA ALA A 7 -52.09 3.82 19.41
C ALA A 7 -52.24 3.79 17.87
N PRO A 8 -51.78 4.83 17.15
CA PRO A 8 -51.89 4.89 15.70
C PRO A 8 -51.00 3.83 15.05
N ARG A 9 -51.63 3.02 14.20
CA ARG A 9 -51.05 1.94 13.41
C ARG A 9 -50.01 2.53 12.44
N ALA A 10 -48.74 2.11 12.54
CA ALA A 10 -47.71 2.45 11.58
C ALA A 10 -48.17 2.10 10.16
N THR A 11 -48.35 3.11 9.32
CA THR A 11 -48.61 2.98 7.88
C THR A 11 -47.47 2.17 7.25
N ARG A 12 -47.80 1.08 6.55
CA ARG A 12 -46.86 0.36 5.67
C ARG A 12 -46.30 1.35 4.64
N ALA A 13 -45.11 1.89 4.90
CA ALA A 13 -44.34 2.62 3.91
C ALA A 13 -44.07 1.67 2.72
N GLY A 14 -44.36 2.12 1.50
CA GLY A 14 -44.08 1.34 0.29
C GLY A 14 -42.59 1.05 0.17
N ALA A 15 -42.24 -0.01 -0.57
CA ALA A 15 -40.84 -0.29 -0.89
C ALA A 15 -40.17 0.95 -1.52
N PRO A 16 -38.93 1.30 -1.12
CA PRO A 16 -38.26 2.49 -1.61
C PRO A 16 -38.14 2.44 -3.14
N ARG A 17 -38.33 3.58 -3.79
CA ARG A 17 -38.30 3.74 -5.26
C ARG A 17 -36.96 4.25 -5.76
N THR A 18 -36.15 4.82 -4.87
CA THR A 18 -34.81 5.33 -5.19
C THR A 18 -33.79 4.90 -4.14
N LEU A 19 -32.50 4.92 -4.52
CA LEU A 19 -31.40 4.66 -3.58
C LEU A 19 -31.39 5.69 -2.43
N ALA A 20 -31.72 6.95 -2.70
CA ALA A 20 -31.79 7.98 -1.66
C ALA A 20 -32.89 7.69 -0.62
N GLU A 21 -34.06 7.21 -1.06
CA GLU A 21 -35.14 6.77 -0.15
C GLU A 21 -34.74 5.56 0.70
N GLU A 22 -34.06 4.58 0.08
CA GLU A 22 -33.49 3.43 0.80
C GLU A 22 -32.50 3.90 1.88
N LEU A 23 -31.60 4.83 1.55
CA LEU A 23 -30.61 5.36 2.50
C LEU A 23 -31.27 6.15 3.64
N ARG A 24 -32.35 6.88 3.37
CA ARG A 24 -33.13 7.57 4.43
C ARG A 24 -33.68 6.60 5.47
N GLY A 25 -34.15 5.43 5.02
CA GLY A 25 -34.67 4.39 5.89
C GLY A 25 -33.61 3.57 6.64
N ARG A 26 -32.31 3.78 6.41
CA ARG A 26 -31.25 3.10 7.17
C ARG A 26 -31.05 3.77 8.53
N GLU A 27 -30.59 3.00 9.51
CA GLU A 27 -30.11 3.53 10.80
C GLU A 27 -28.75 4.24 10.64
N ASP A 28 -28.40 5.11 11.57
CA ASP A 28 -27.16 5.88 11.55
C ASP A 28 -25.90 5.00 11.58
N ASP A 29 -25.92 3.91 12.35
CA ASP A 29 -24.83 2.92 12.37
C ASP A 29 -24.61 2.27 11.01
N ALA A 30 -25.68 2.03 10.25
CA ALA A 30 -25.60 1.46 8.91
C ALA A 30 -25.04 2.46 7.90
N VAL A 31 -25.34 3.76 8.05
CA VAL A 31 -24.71 4.83 7.24
C VAL A 31 -23.24 4.98 7.62
N ALA A 32 -22.89 4.96 8.90
CA ALA A 32 -21.50 4.99 9.37
C ALA A 32 -20.71 3.77 8.86
N ALA A 33 -21.29 2.58 8.87
CA ALA A 33 -20.70 1.37 8.31
C ALA A 33 -20.44 1.50 6.80
N LEU A 34 -21.38 2.08 6.05
CA LEU A 34 -21.22 2.38 4.62
C LEU A 34 -20.05 3.34 4.37
N LEU A 35 -19.97 4.45 5.11
CA LEU A 35 -18.89 5.44 4.99
C LEU A 35 -17.53 4.85 5.40
N ARG A 36 -17.50 3.96 6.39
CA ARG A 36 -16.29 3.20 6.76
C ARG A 36 -15.87 2.23 5.66
N ALA A 37 -16.83 1.58 5.00
CA ALA A 37 -16.56 0.65 3.90
C ALA A 37 -16.12 1.36 2.61
N ARG A 38 -16.61 2.60 2.38
CA ARG A 38 -16.30 3.47 1.24
C ARG A 38 -15.81 4.86 1.70
N PRO A 39 -14.56 4.96 2.23
CA PRO A 39 -14.00 6.22 2.72
C PRO A 39 -13.91 7.34 1.67
N ASP A 40 -13.89 6.98 0.39
CA ASP A 40 -13.86 7.91 -0.73
C ASP A 40 -15.11 8.79 -0.84
N LEU A 41 -16.19 8.44 -0.14
CA LEU A 41 -17.40 9.26 -0.08
C LEU A 41 -17.23 10.50 0.82
N LEU A 42 -16.26 10.50 1.74
CA LEU A 42 -16.08 11.52 2.78
C LEU A 42 -15.21 12.72 2.34
N ASN A 43 -14.69 12.74 1.13
CA ASN A 43 -13.83 13.84 0.65
C ASN A 43 -14.46 14.60 -0.53
N PRO A 44 -15.12 15.76 -0.29
CA PRO A 44 -15.50 16.33 1.02
C PRO A 44 -16.72 15.61 1.64
N VAL A 45 -17.07 15.85 2.91
CA VAL A 45 -18.26 15.19 3.52
C VAL A 45 -19.54 15.56 2.75
N PRO A 46 -20.42 14.59 2.43
CA PRO A 46 -21.66 14.90 1.72
C PRO A 46 -22.60 15.79 2.54
N THR A 47 -23.34 16.67 1.86
CA THR A 47 -24.29 17.60 2.51
C THR A 47 -25.58 16.91 2.94
N ASP A 48 -26.05 15.92 2.19
CA ASP A 48 -27.32 15.22 2.40
C ASP A 48 -27.30 13.82 1.75
N LEU A 49 -28.36 13.04 1.95
CA LEU A 49 -28.47 11.67 1.44
C LEU A 49 -28.64 11.58 -0.08
N THR A 50 -29.14 12.65 -0.72
CA THR A 50 -29.23 12.73 -2.18
C THR A 50 -27.83 12.89 -2.79
N GLN A 51 -27.01 13.78 -2.23
CA GLN A 51 -25.62 13.94 -2.64
C GLN A 51 -24.80 12.67 -2.36
N LEU A 52 -25.02 12.01 -1.22
CA LEU A 52 -24.42 10.70 -0.92
C LEU A 52 -24.81 9.67 -1.98
N SER A 53 -26.09 9.56 -2.35
CA SER A 53 -26.59 8.66 -3.41
C SER A 53 -25.93 8.93 -4.76
N SER A 54 -25.78 10.20 -5.14
CA SER A 54 -25.09 10.59 -6.39
C SER A 54 -23.62 10.16 -6.38
N ARG A 55 -22.90 10.34 -5.26
CA ARG A 55 -21.49 9.92 -5.14
C ARG A 55 -21.33 8.40 -5.11
N LEU A 56 -22.23 7.70 -4.44
CA LEU A 56 -22.29 6.23 -4.44
C LEU A 56 -22.43 5.66 -5.85
N SER A 57 -23.13 6.39 -6.73
CA SER A 57 -23.37 6.06 -8.13
C SER A 57 -22.25 6.55 -9.06
N SER A 58 -21.21 7.20 -8.56
CA SER A 58 -20.07 7.62 -9.39
C SER A 58 -19.23 6.40 -9.81
N ARG A 59 -18.80 6.38 -11.08
CA ARG A 59 -18.00 5.27 -11.64
C ARG A 59 -16.74 5.00 -10.83
N ALA A 60 -16.00 6.04 -10.43
CA ALA A 60 -14.76 5.89 -9.67
C ALA A 60 -14.99 5.23 -8.30
N SER A 61 -16.04 5.63 -7.59
CA SER A 61 -16.37 5.05 -6.28
C SER A 61 -16.88 3.61 -6.40
N VAL A 62 -17.68 3.31 -7.43
CA VAL A 62 -18.15 1.96 -7.74
C VAL A 62 -16.98 1.02 -8.04
N LEU A 63 -16.03 1.41 -8.91
CA LEU A 63 -14.89 0.56 -9.25
C LEU A 63 -14.05 0.23 -8.03
N ARG A 64 -13.78 1.21 -7.15
CA ARG A 64 -13.08 0.97 -5.87
C ARG A 64 -13.83 0.01 -4.95
N ALA A 65 -15.16 0.12 -4.89
CA ALA A 65 -15.99 -0.79 -4.11
C ALA A 65 -15.99 -2.22 -4.67
N LEU A 66 -16.02 -2.36 -6.01
CA LEU A 66 -15.94 -3.66 -6.70
C LEU A 66 -14.59 -4.36 -6.48
N GLU A 67 -13.49 -3.62 -6.48
CA GLU A 67 -12.14 -4.15 -6.19
C GLU A 67 -12.01 -4.76 -4.78
N ARG A 68 -12.90 -4.38 -3.86
CA ARG A 68 -12.95 -4.87 -2.47
C ARG A 68 -13.95 -6.01 -2.26
N LEU A 69 -14.55 -6.55 -3.32
CA LEU A 69 -15.41 -7.74 -3.22
C LEU A 69 -14.56 -9.02 -3.24
N ASP A 70 -15.00 -10.06 -2.54
CA ASP A 70 -14.53 -11.42 -2.79
C ASP A 70 -15.14 -11.97 -4.09
N ARG A 71 -14.60 -13.10 -4.54
CA ARG A 71 -14.96 -13.76 -5.80
C ARG A 71 -16.43 -14.09 -5.89
N PHE A 72 -17.01 -14.69 -4.86
CA PHE A 72 -18.41 -15.06 -4.89
C PHE A 72 -19.36 -13.85 -4.87
N THR A 73 -19.00 -12.82 -4.11
CA THR A 73 -19.76 -11.57 -4.06
C THR A 73 -19.70 -10.84 -5.40
N LEU A 74 -18.54 -10.84 -6.06
CA LEU A 74 -18.40 -10.32 -7.42
C LEU A 74 -19.22 -11.15 -8.42
N GLN A 75 -19.16 -12.49 -8.37
CA GLN A 75 -19.97 -13.36 -9.22
C GLN A 75 -21.47 -13.12 -9.04
N THR A 76 -21.91 -12.86 -7.80
CA THR A 76 -23.28 -12.50 -7.48
C THR A 76 -23.68 -11.17 -8.12
N ALA A 77 -22.82 -10.15 -8.05
CA ALA A 77 -23.05 -8.87 -8.72
C ALA A 77 -23.07 -8.98 -10.25
N GLU A 78 -22.16 -9.77 -10.83
CA GLU A 78 -22.12 -10.07 -12.28
C GLU A 78 -23.39 -10.81 -12.72
N ALA A 79 -23.88 -11.77 -11.93
CA ALA A 79 -25.12 -12.48 -12.20
C ALA A 79 -26.35 -11.55 -12.13
N LEU A 80 -26.40 -10.65 -11.14
CA LEU A 80 -27.42 -9.60 -11.05
C LEU A 80 -27.36 -8.62 -12.24
N ALA A 81 -26.16 -8.32 -12.76
CA ALA A 81 -25.98 -7.44 -13.91
C ALA A 81 -26.44 -8.11 -15.21
N ALA A 82 -26.30 -9.43 -15.30
CA ALA A 82 -26.84 -10.23 -16.40
C ALA A 82 -28.36 -10.45 -16.31
N ALA A 83 -28.94 -10.38 -15.11
CA ALA A 83 -30.36 -10.55 -14.85
C ALA A 83 -31.20 -9.31 -15.21
N PRO A 84 -32.51 -9.49 -15.48
CA PRO A 84 -33.46 -8.38 -15.55
C PRO A 84 -33.44 -7.52 -14.29
N GLU A 85 -33.81 -6.25 -14.41
CA GLU A 85 -33.91 -5.36 -13.25
C GLU A 85 -35.00 -5.82 -12.27
N GLY A 86 -34.72 -5.77 -10.96
CA GLY A 86 -35.66 -6.24 -9.95
C GLY A 86 -35.73 -7.76 -9.84
N ALA A 87 -34.66 -8.47 -10.19
CA ALA A 87 -34.59 -9.93 -10.04
C ALA A 87 -34.71 -10.37 -8.58
N SER A 88 -35.38 -11.50 -8.33
CA SER A 88 -35.41 -12.10 -7.00
C SER A 88 -34.11 -12.86 -6.70
N ASP A 89 -33.85 -13.11 -5.41
CA ASP A 89 -32.74 -13.97 -4.95
C ASP A 89 -32.71 -15.34 -5.66
N THR A 90 -33.89 -15.87 -6.00
CA THR A 90 -34.08 -17.17 -6.63
C THR A 90 -33.61 -17.16 -8.07
N VAL A 91 -33.82 -16.05 -8.78
CA VAL A 91 -33.27 -15.86 -10.13
C VAL A 91 -31.75 -15.83 -10.07
N VAL A 92 -31.16 -15.06 -9.14
CA VAL A 92 -29.71 -14.98 -8.97
C VAL A 92 -29.10 -16.34 -8.63
N ARG A 93 -29.73 -17.08 -7.72
CA ARG A 93 -29.32 -18.44 -7.35
C ARG A 93 -29.32 -19.40 -8.54
N ASN A 94 -30.35 -19.31 -9.38
CA ASN A 94 -30.43 -20.12 -10.60
C ASN A 94 -29.39 -19.70 -11.65
N LEU A 95 -29.05 -18.41 -11.73
CA LEU A 95 -27.97 -17.92 -12.61
C LEU A 95 -26.59 -18.39 -12.14
N LEU A 96 -26.38 -18.53 -10.84
CA LEU A 96 -25.12 -19.06 -10.30
C LEU A 96 -25.04 -20.59 -10.40
N ALA A 97 -26.02 -21.32 -9.87
CA ALA A 97 -25.97 -22.77 -9.74
C ALA A 97 -26.70 -23.56 -10.85
N GLY A 98 -27.36 -22.88 -11.78
CA GLY A 98 -28.32 -23.47 -12.72
C GLY A 98 -29.68 -23.75 -12.06
N PRO A 99 -30.79 -23.95 -12.79
CA PRO A 99 -32.06 -24.41 -12.23
C PRO A 99 -32.03 -25.91 -11.83
N ALA A 100 -32.72 -26.29 -10.76
CA ALA A 100 -32.59 -27.63 -10.15
C ALA A 100 -32.96 -28.81 -11.08
N ARG A 101 -33.85 -28.60 -12.05
CA ARG A 101 -34.34 -29.64 -12.98
C ARG A 101 -33.71 -29.57 -14.36
N VAL A 102 -32.61 -28.83 -14.51
CA VAL A 102 -31.94 -28.59 -15.79
C VAL A 102 -30.54 -29.13 -15.71
N LYS A 103 -30.15 -29.96 -16.69
CA LYS A 103 -28.79 -30.47 -16.76
C LYS A 103 -27.83 -29.31 -17.05
N PRO A 104 -26.69 -29.21 -16.33
CA PRO A 104 -25.67 -28.22 -16.66
C PRO A 104 -25.04 -28.54 -18.01
N HIS A 105 -24.50 -27.52 -18.66
CA HIS A 105 -23.72 -27.68 -19.86
C HIS A 105 -22.45 -28.54 -19.59
N PRO A 106 -22.03 -29.44 -20.52
CA PRO A 106 -20.88 -30.33 -20.29
C PRO A 106 -19.57 -29.59 -19.96
N GLY A 107 -19.33 -28.44 -20.59
CA GLY A 107 -18.18 -27.58 -20.30
C GLY A 107 -18.29 -26.69 -19.05
N ALA A 108 -19.32 -26.86 -18.22
CA ALA A 108 -19.46 -26.13 -16.96
C ALA A 108 -18.87 -26.95 -15.79
N ASP A 109 -18.12 -26.29 -14.91
CA ASP A 109 -17.53 -26.99 -13.75
C ASP A 109 -18.62 -27.38 -12.75
N GLN A 110 -18.43 -28.48 -12.02
CA GLN A 110 -19.35 -28.91 -10.99
C GLN A 110 -19.51 -27.83 -9.92
N VAL A 111 -20.75 -27.54 -9.55
CA VAL A 111 -21.09 -26.54 -8.53
C VAL A 111 -21.92 -27.19 -7.44
N ASP A 112 -21.53 -26.97 -6.18
CA ASP A 112 -22.36 -27.34 -5.04
C ASP A 112 -23.48 -26.32 -4.85
N ARG A 113 -24.70 -26.71 -5.21
CA ARG A 113 -25.91 -25.87 -5.08
C ARG A 113 -26.21 -25.53 -3.61
N ALA A 114 -25.88 -26.41 -2.68
CA ALA A 114 -26.09 -26.16 -1.25
C ALA A 114 -25.12 -25.08 -0.76
N ALA A 115 -23.84 -25.14 -1.16
CA ALA A 115 -22.87 -24.10 -0.86
C ALA A 115 -23.27 -22.73 -1.44
N VAL A 116 -23.74 -22.67 -2.69
CA VAL A 116 -24.28 -21.43 -3.28
C VAL A 116 -25.48 -20.90 -2.49
N THR A 117 -26.38 -21.79 -2.07
CA THR A 117 -27.56 -21.44 -1.27
C THR A 117 -27.20 -20.88 0.09
N ALA A 118 -26.18 -21.43 0.75
CA ALA A 118 -25.69 -20.96 2.03
C ALA A 118 -24.91 -19.62 1.91
N ALA A 119 -24.13 -19.43 0.85
CA ALA A 119 -23.27 -18.26 0.68
C ALA A 119 -24.01 -17.02 0.16
N LEU A 120 -25.09 -17.19 -0.62
CA LEU A 120 -25.78 -16.08 -1.32
C LEU A 120 -26.30 -14.98 -0.37
N PRO A 121 -26.95 -15.27 0.76
CA PRO A 121 -27.40 -14.23 1.69
C PRO A 121 -26.24 -13.34 2.18
N GLY A 122 -25.10 -13.94 2.52
CA GLY A 122 -23.90 -13.20 2.94
C GLY A 122 -23.31 -12.34 1.83
N ALA A 123 -23.31 -12.82 0.58
CA ALA A 123 -22.88 -12.02 -0.57
C ALA A 123 -23.81 -10.82 -0.81
N LEU A 124 -25.13 -11.01 -0.76
CA LEU A 124 -26.12 -9.94 -0.91
C LEU A 124 -26.02 -8.91 0.23
N ALA A 125 -25.80 -9.36 1.47
CA ALA A 125 -25.56 -8.46 2.60
C ALA A 125 -24.32 -7.58 2.37
N ARG A 126 -23.19 -8.15 1.94
CA ARG A 126 -21.98 -7.38 1.62
C ARG A 126 -22.17 -6.37 0.50
N LEU A 127 -22.99 -6.69 -0.52
CA LEU A 127 -23.36 -5.76 -1.58
C LEU A 127 -24.25 -4.61 -1.06
N ARG A 128 -25.19 -4.89 -0.15
CA ARG A 128 -26.05 -3.87 0.48
C ARG A 128 -25.31 -2.97 1.46
N GLU A 129 -24.39 -3.52 2.25
CA GLU A 129 -23.50 -2.77 3.15
C GLU A 129 -22.69 -1.70 2.41
N ARG A 130 -22.27 -2.01 1.17
CA ARG A 130 -21.51 -1.11 0.29
C ARG A 130 -22.40 -0.25 -0.63
N ALA A 131 -23.72 -0.38 -0.48
CA ALA A 131 -24.73 0.25 -1.32
C ALA A 131 -24.48 0.03 -2.83
N LEU A 132 -24.12 -1.20 -3.22
CA LEU A 132 -24.00 -1.65 -4.62
C LEU A 132 -25.32 -2.27 -5.11
N VAL A 133 -26.11 -2.80 -4.17
CA VAL A 133 -27.46 -3.34 -4.37
C VAL A 133 -28.40 -2.72 -3.35
N TRP A 134 -29.65 -2.51 -3.72
CA TRP A 134 -30.74 -2.03 -2.87
C TRP A 134 -32.07 -2.72 -3.22
N GLY A 135 -33.10 -2.51 -2.38
CA GLY A 135 -34.41 -3.15 -2.53
C GLY A 135 -34.53 -4.51 -1.82
N PRO A 136 -35.77 -5.05 -1.72
CA PRO A 136 -36.06 -6.30 -1.02
C PRO A 136 -35.51 -7.52 -1.77
N ASP A 137 -35.40 -8.67 -1.09
CA ASP A 137 -34.90 -9.94 -1.68
C ASP A 137 -35.75 -10.43 -2.86
N SER A 138 -37.02 -10.02 -2.93
CA SER A 138 -37.92 -10.31 -4.04
C SER A 138 -37.69 -9.41 -5.26
N ALA A 139 -36.98 -8.29 -5.12
CA ALA A 139 -36.76 -7.30 -6.17
C ALA A 139 -35.42 -6.57 -5.99
N LEU A 140 -34.31 -7.30 -6.19
CA LEU A 140 -32.95 -6.78 -6.06
C LEU A 140 -32.63 -5.81 -7.21
N ARG A 141 -32.14 -4.63 -6.86
CA ARG A 141 -31.75 -3.60 -7.83
C ARG A 141 -30.27 -3.27 -7.67
N LEU A 142 -29.52 -3.40 -8.76
CA LEU A 142 -28.15 -2.88 -8.83
C LEU A 142 -28.17 -1.37 -8.97
N VAL A 143 -27.20 -0.70 -8.35
CA VAL A 143 -26.91 0.70 -8.68
C VAL A 143 -26.51 0.78 -10.16
N LEU A 144 -27.02 1.80 -10.88
CA LEU A 144 -26.86 1.91 -12.33
C LEU A 144 -25.40 1.81 -12.79
N ALA A 145 -24.49 2.55 -12.15
CA ALA A 145 -23.06 2.50 -12.47
C ALA A 145 -22.41 1.13 -12.20
N VAL A 146 -22.95 0.33 -11.27
CA VAL A 146 -22.52 -1.07 -11.06
C VAL A 146 -22.98 -1.93 -12.24
N ARG A 147 -24.24 -1.76 -12.67
CA ARG A 147 -24.77 -2.46 -13.85
C ARG A 147 -23.97 -2.09 -15.09
N GLU A 148 -23.69 -0.81 -15.34
CA GLU A 148 -22.85 -0.39 -16.47
C GLU A 148 -21.41 -0.93 -16.43
N ALA A 149 -20.85 -1.09 -15.23
CA ALA A 149 -19.50 -1.63 -15.07
C ALA A 149 -19.42 -3.15 -15.30
N LEU A 150 -20.49 -3.90 -14.97
CA LEU A 150 -20.49 -5.37 -14.95
C LEU A 150 -21.38 -6.02 -16.03
N ALA A 151 -22.31 -5.29 -16.64
CA ALA A 151 -23.24 -5.83 -17.61
C ALA A 151 -22.48 -6.35 -18.84
N PRO A 152 -22.68 -7.63 -19.22
CA PRO A 152 -22.00 -8.19 -20.37
C PRO A 152 -22.50 -7.55 -21.67
N SER A 153 -21.57 -7.17 -22.55
CA SER A 153 -21.84 -6.60 -23.87
C SER A 153 -20.93 -7.24 -24.93
N ALA A 154 -21.14 -6.91 -26.21
CA ALA A 154 -20.29 -7.42 -27.28
C ALA A 154 -18.83 -6.96 -27.16
N VAL A 155 -18.62 -5.72 -26.71
CA VAL A 155 -17.28 -5.10 -26.56
C VAL A 155 -16.63 -5.48 -25.23
N ASN A 156 -17.43 -5.63 -24.19
CA ASN A 156 -16.98 -6.02 -22.86
C ASN A 156 -17.83 -7.20 -22.34
N PRO A 157 -17.51 -8.44 -22.72
CA PRO A 157 -18.24 -9.62 -22.24
C PRO A 157 -17.96 -9.94 -20.76
N GLY A 158 -17.01 -9.22 -20.14
CA GLY A 158 -16.59 -9.41 -18.75
C GLY A 158 -16.11 -10.83 -18.46
N ARG A 159 -16.16 -11.21 -17.19
CA ARG A 159 -15.76 -12.56 -16.71
C ARG A 159 -16.80 -13.64 -16.97
N THR A 160 -18.03 -13.24 -17.32
CA THR A 160 -19.11 -14.19 -17.64
C THR A 160 -18.99 -14.71 -19.08
N GLY A 161 -18.27 -13.99 -19.96
CA GLY A 161 -18.20 -14.32 -21.38
C GLY A 161 -19.54 -14.19 -22.12
N LEU A 162 -20.55 -13.57 -21.50
CA LEU A 162 -21.88 -13.39 -22.08
C LEU A 162 -21.87 -12.20 -23.06
N GLY A 163 -22.72 -12.28 -24.08
CA GLY A 163 -22.99 -11.18 -24.99
C GLY A 163 -24.05 -10.18 -24.47
N PRO A 164 -24.42 -9.21 -25.31
CA PRO A 164 -25.56 -8.34 -25.06
C PRO A 164 -26.86 -9.15 -25.04
N THR A 165 -27.92 -8.59 -24.45
CA THR A 165 -29.27 -9.12 -24.60
C THR A 165 -29.70 -9.11 -26.06
N PHE A 166 -30.65 -9.97 -26.42
CA PHE A 166 -31.25 -9.96 -27.76
C PHE A 166 -31.82 -8.57 -28.11
N ALA A 167 -32.44 -7.90 -27.14
CA ALA A 167 -32.96 -6.54 -27.31
C ALA A 167 -31.87 -5.53 -27.64
N GLU A 168 -30.75 -5.55 -26.91
CA GLU A 168 -29.60 -4.66 -27.16
C GLU A 168 -28.96 -4.93 -28.54
N ALA A 169 -28.84 -6.20 -28.93
CA ALA A 169 -28.23 -6.58 -30.21
C ALA A 169 -29.14 -6.32 -31.43
N THR A 170 -30.43 -6.07 -31.23
CA THR A 170 -31.38 -5.73 -32.29
C THR A 170 -31.68 -4.23 -32.38
N VAL A 171 -31.05 -3.39 -31.54
CA VAL A 171 -31.15 -1.93 -31.62
C VAL A 171 -30.73 -1.46 -33.02
N GLY A 172 -31.61 -0.70 -33.68
CA GLY A 172 -31.37 -0.17 -35.02
C GLY A 172 -31.72 -1.12 -36.18
N MET A 173 -32.22 -2.34 -35.91
CA MET A 173 -32.73 -3.22 -36.96
C MET A 173 -34.05 -2.70 -37.54
N SER A 174 -34.22 -2.88 -38.86
CA SER A 174 -35.47 -2.49 -39.52
C SER A 174 -36.63 -3.40 -39.10
N PRO A 175 -37.88 -2.88 -39.03
CA PRO A 175 -39.05 -3.70 -38.75
C PRO A 175 -39.20 -4.90 -39.71
N ALA A 176 -38.86 -4.71 -40.98
CA ALA A 176 -38.87 -5.77 -41.99
C ALA A 176 -37.89 -6.91 -41.62
N ARG A 177 -36.69 -6.58 -41.11
CA ARG A 177 -35.74 -7.60 -40.66
C ARG A 177 -36.27 -8.38 -39.47
N LEU A 178 -36.92 -7.71 -38.51
CA LEU A 178 -37.54 -8.38 -37.36
C LEU A 178 -38.65 -9.34 -37.79
N GLN A 179 -39.45 -9.00 -38.81
CA GLN A 179 -40.44 -9.93 -39.38
C GLN A 179 -39.79 -11.16 -40.00
N GLN A 180 -38.69 -11.00 -40.73
CA GLN A 180 -37.95 -12.13 -41.29
C GLN A 180 -37.42 -13.07 -40.20
N LEU A 181 -36.94 -12.52 -39.08
CA LEU A 181 -36.48 -13.30 -37.93
C LEU A 181 -37.64 -14.06 -37.26
N LEU A 182 -38.80 -13.41 -37.09
CA LEU A 182 -40.02 -14.08 -36.57
C LEU A 182 -40.40 -15.27 -37.47
N ALA A 183 -40.45 -15.06 -38.78
CA ALA A 183 -40.78 -16.10 -39.75
C ALA A 183 -39.75 -17.25 -39.70
N GLY A 184 -38.45 -16.94 -39.71
CA GLY A 184 -37.38 -17.94 -39.62
C GLY A 184 -37.41 -18.75 -38.32
N ALA A 185 -37.83 -18.13 -37.22
CA ALA A 185 -37.99 -18.77 -35.92
C ALA A 185 -39.35 -19.48 -35.73
N GLY A 186 -40.24 -19.46 -36.73
CA GLY A 186 -41.58 -20.06 -36.65
C GLY A 186 -42.53 -19.35 -35.69
N LEU A 187 -42.36 -18.04 -35.51
CA LEU A 187 -43.20 -17.18 -34.67
C LEU A 187 -44.23 -16.40 -35.51
N PRO A 188 -45.41 -16.08 -34.94
CA PRO A 188 -46.42 -15.29 -35.65
C PRO A 188 -45.91 -13.86 -35.92
N PRO A 189 -46.28 -13.27 -37.07
CA PRO A 189 -45.90 -11.89 -37.40
C PRO A 189 -46.60 -10.88 -36.47
N THR A 190 -45.98 -9.72 -36.27
CA THR A 190 -46.56 -8.61 -35.50
C THR A 190 -46.13 -7.26 -36.07
N PRO A 191 -47.02 -6.27 -36.21
CA PRO A 191 -46.66 -4.96 -36.77
C PRO A 191 -45.80 -4.12 -35.83
N ASP A 192 -45.74 -4.43 -34.52
CA ASP A 192 -44.97 -3.68 -33.53
C ASP A 192 -43.56 -4.28 -33.32
N PRO A 193 -42.48 -3.52 -33.61
CA PRO A 193 -41.10 -3.96 -33.38
C PRO A 193 -40.78 -4.36 -31.93
N VAL A 194 -41.37 -3.68 -30.94
CA VAL A 194 -41.12 -3.99 -29.52
C VAL A 194 -41.68 -5.36 -29.16
N THR A 195 -42.92 -5.63 -29.58
CA THR A 195 -43.56 -6.94 -29.46
C THR A 195 -42.80 -8.03 -30.22
N ALA A 196 -42.25 -7.73 -31.41
CA ALA A 196 -41.43 -8.67 -32.17
C ALA A 196 -40.17 -9.09 -31.41
N VAL A 197 -39.42 -8.12 -30.89
CA VAL A 197 -38.22 -8.36 -30.06
C VAL A 197 -38.59 -9.13 -28.79
N ALA A 198 -39.70 -8.78 -28.14
CA ALA A 198 -40.18 -9.49 -26.95
C ALA A 198 -40.53 -10.96 -27.26
N ALA A 199 -41.19 -11.25 -28.38
CA ALA A 199 -41.54 -12.61 -28.79
C ALA A 199 -40.29 -13.47 -29.10
N LEU A 200 -39.29 -12.90 -29.78
CA LEU A 200 -38.01 -13.56 -30.05
C LEU A 200 -37.22 -13.80 -28.76
N THR A 201 -37.15 -12.78 -27.88
CA THR A 201 -36.52 -12.91 -26.55
C THR A 201 -37.20 -13.99 -25.72
N ALA A 202 -38.54 -14.06 -25.73
CA ALA A 202 -39.31 -15.09 -25.04
C ALA A 202 -39.05 -16.50 -25.61
N LEU A 203 -38.89 -16.64 -26.93
CA LEU A 203 -38.49 -17.90 -27.55
C LEU A 203 -37.12 -18.35 -27.04
N LEU A 204 -36.13 -17.45 -26.96
CA LEU A 204 -34.79 -17.78 -26.45
C LEU A 204 -34.81 -18.19 -24.96
N GLY A 205 -35.76 -17.66 -24.19
CA GLY A 205 -36.00 -18.05 -22.79
C GLY A 205 -36.78 -19.36 -22.62
N ASP A 206 -37.59 -19.77 -23.60
CA ASP A 206 -38.40 -20.98 -23.54
C ASP A 206 -37.57 -22.22 -23.86
N ARG A 207 -37.27 -23.02 -22.83
CA ARG A 207 -36.42 -24.21 -23.00
C ARG A 207 -36.97 -25.25 -23.97
N LYS A 208 -38.27 -25.48 -23.98
CA LYS A 208 -38.87 -26.54 -24.81
C LYS A 208 -38.90 -26.10 -26.27
N ARG A 209 -39.30 -24.85 -26.52
CA ARG A 209 -39.42 -24.32 -27.88
C ARG A 209 -38.05 -24.10 -28.51
N LEU A 210 -37.09 -23.57 -27.76
CA LEU A 210 -35.74 -23.38 -28.28
C LEU A 210 -35.01 -24.72 -28.52
N ALA A 211 -35.19 -25.72 -27.65
CA ALA A 211 -34.66 -27.06 -27.92
C ALA A 211 -35.20 -27.64 -29.23
N ALA A 212 -36.52 -27.56 -29.46
CA ALA A 212 -37.13 -28.01 -30.71
C ALA A 212 -36.64 -27.24 -31.96
N LEU A 213 -36.22 -25.98 -31.81
CA LEU A 213 -35.59 -25.20 -32.88
C LEU A 213 -34.13 -25.63 -33.10
N LEU A 214 -33.37 -25.88 -32.03
CA LEU A 214 -31.98 -26.33 -32.10
C LEU A 214 -31.86 -27.77 -32.63
N ASP A 215 -32.86 -28.62 -32.42
CA ASP A 215 -32.92 -29.98 -32.98
C ASP A 215 -32.99 -29.98 -34.52
N GLN A 216 -33.41 -28.86 -35.12
CA GLN A 216 -33.42 -28.65 -36.58
C GLN A 216 -32.11 -28.06 -37.11
N ALA A 217 -31.15 -27.73 -36.23
CA ALA A 217 -29.91 -27.06 -36.60
C ALA A 217 -28.93 -28.04 -37.27
N PRO A 218 -28.22 -27.61 -38.33
CA PRO A 218 -27.08 -28.37 -38.85
C PRO A 218 -26.04 -28.62 -37.75
N PRO A 219 -25.39 -29.80 -37.68
CA PRO A 219 -24.39 -30.09 -36.65
C PRO A 219 -23.26 -29.05 -36.56
N ALA A 220 -22.85 -28.51 -37.71
CA ALA A 220 -21.83 -27.45 -37.77
C ALA A 220 -22.30 -26.11 -37.14
N ALA A 221 -23.60 -25.83 -37.15
CA ALA A 221 -24.17 -24.64 -36.50
C ALA A 221 -24.15 -24.78 -34.98
N VAL A 222 -24.47 -25.98 -34.46
CA VAL A 222 -24.34 -26.28 -33.02
C VAL A 222 -22.87 -26.18 -32.59
N GLY A 223 -21.93 -26.75 -33.37
CA GLY A 223 -20.50 -26.64 -33.09
C GLY A 223 -19.95 -25.20 -33.12
N LEU A 224 -20.57 -24.28 -33.86
CA LEU A 224 -20.26 -22.85 -33.80
C LEU A 224 -20.74 -22.22 -32.47
N LEU A 225 -21.97 -22.52 -32.05
CA LEU A 225 -22.52 -22.02 -30.79
C LEU A 225 -21.70 -22.50 -29.58
N GLU A 226 -21.27 -23.76 -29.58
CA GLU A 226 -20.41 -24.34 -28.55
C GLU A 226 -19.08 -23.58 -28.36
N ARG A 227 -18.50 -23.04 -29.44
CA ARG A 227 -17.26 -22.25 -29.37
C ARG A 227 -17.48 -20.88 -28.75
N LEU A 228 -18.64 -20.27 -28.96
CA LEU A 228 -18.99 -18.93 -28.46
C LEU A 228 -19.58 -18.97 -27.06
N VAL A 229 -20.12 -20.12 -26.64
CA VAL A 229 -21.02 -20.22 -25.48
C VAL A 229 -20.41 -19.67 -24.21
N TRP A 230 -19.10 -19.83 -23.95
CA TRP A 230 -18.42 -19.38 -22.73
C TRP A 230 -17.52 -18.13 -22.92
N GLY A 231 -17.50 -17.56 -24.12
CA GLY A 231 -16.73 -16.35 -24.41
C GLY A 231 -15.42 -16.58 -25.19
N PRO A 232 -14.99 -15.61 -26.03
CA PRO A 232 -15.72 -14.37 -26.35
C PRO A 232 -17.04 -14.67 -27.08
N PRO A 233 -18.12 -13.90 -26.83
CA PRO A 233 -19.44 -14.17 -27.42
C PRO A 233 -19.53 -13.70 -28.88
N THR A 234 -18.42 -13.24 -29.46
CA THR A 234 -18.34 -12.70 -30.81
C THR A 234 -17.52 -13.61 -31.72
N GLY A 235 -17.90 -13.64 -33.00
CA GLY A 235 -17.17 -14.35 -34.04
C GLY A 235 -17.01 -13.49 -35.29
N THR A 236 -15.88 -13.63 -35.99
CA THR A 236 -15.60 -12.91 -37.24
C THR A 236 -16.15 -13.70 -38.42
N VAL A 237 -16.98 -13.06 -39.24
CA VAL A 237 -17.58 -13.67 -40.43
C VAL A 237 -17.67 -12.62 -41.54
N PRO A 238 -17.28 -12.94 -42.79
CA PRO A 238 -17.51 -12.05 -43.93
C PRO A 238 -19.01 -11.78 -44.11
N ASP A 239 -19.35 -10.54 -44.46
CA ASP A 239 -20.73 -10.11 -44.76
C ASP A 239 -21.76 -10.43 -43.67
N ALA A 240 -21.39 -10.31 -42.39
CA ALA A 240 -22.28 -10.57 -41.25
C ALA A 240 -23.56 -9.72 -41.27
N ALA A 241 -23.52 -8.52 -41.87
CA ALA A 241 -24.66 -7.62 -42.01
C ALA A 241 -25.62 -7.98 -43.17
N ARG A 242 -25.25 -8.95 -44.03
CA ARG A 242 -26.11 -9.41 -45.12
C ARG A 242 -27.39 -10.01 -44.53
N GLN A 243 -28.54 -9.53 -44.99
CA GLN A 243 -29.83 -10.06 -44.57
C GLN A 243 -30.08 -11.40 -45.26
N VAL A 244 -30.20 -12.46 -44.46
CA VAL A 244 -30.49 -13.81 -44.94
C VAL A 244 -31.82 -14.28 -44.36
N VAL A 245 -32.71 -14.74 -45.23
CA VAL A 245 -33.98 -15.39 -44.86
C VAL A 245 -33.78 -16.90 -44.75
N ALA A 246 -34.67 -17.58 -44.02
CA ALA A 246 -34.46 -18.99 -43.66
C ALA A 246 -34.37 -19.94 -44.87
N GLU A 247 -35.01 -19.59 -46.00
CA GLU A 247 -35.02 -20.35 -47.25
C GLU A 247 -33.70 -20.24 -48.03
N ASP A 248 -32.99 -19.11 -47.91
CA ASP A 248 -31.74 -18.81 -48.63
C ASP A 248 -30.48 -19.11 -47.80
N ALA A 249 -30.63 -19.71 -46.62
CA ALA A 249 -29.52 -20.00 -45.73
C ALA A 249 -28.76 -21.26 -46.17
N HIS A 250 -27.54 -21.08 -46.71
CA HIS A 250 -26.74 -22.19 -47.25
C HIS A 250 -25.56 -22.58 -46.36
N SER A 251 -25.12 -21.67 -45.48
CA SER A 251 -24.05 -21.95 -44.50
C SER A 251 -24.58 -22.08 -43.07
N PRO A 252 -23.81 -22.72 -42.16
CA PRO A 252 -24.18 -22.81 -40.74
C PRO A 252 -24.38 -21.45 -40.06
N VAL A 253 -23.60 -20.43 -40.43
CA VAL A 253 -23.73 -19.08 -39.86
C VAL A 253 -24.99 -18.39 -40.39
N GLU A 254 -25.26 -18.50 -41.68
CA GLU A 254 -26.49 -17.97 -42.30
C GLU A 254 -27.74 -18.59 -41.68
N TRP A 255 -27.70 -19.89 -41.38
CA TRP A 255 -28.81 -20.58 -40.70
C TRP A 255 -29.11 -19.99 -39.32
N LEU A 256 -28.06 -19.66 -38.55
CA LEU A 256 -28.17 -19.02 -37.23
C LEU A 256 -28.64 -17.56 -37.33
N LEU A 257 -28.13 -16.80 -38.31
CA LEU A 257 -28.52 -15.41 -38.57
C LEU A 257 -29.97 -15.27 -39.03
N ALA A 258 -30.45 -16.20 -39.86
CA ALA A 258 -31.83 -16.21 -40.35
C ALA A 258 -32.88 -16.49 -39.26
N ARG A 259 -32.46 -17.07 -38.12
CA ARG A 259 -33.31 -17.48 -37.00
C ARG A 259 -33.09 -16.66 -35.73
N GLY A 260 -32.25 -15.62 -35.79
CA GLY A 260 -31.93 -14.75 -34.66
C GLY A 260 -31.15 -15.45 -33.54
N LEU A 261 -30.50 -16.58 -33.85
CA LEU A 261 -29.65 -17.31 -32.90
C LEU A 261 -28.22 -16.71 -32.85
N LEU A 262 -27.81 -16.07 -33.93
CA LEU A 262 -26.71 -15.09 -33.94
C LEU A 262 -27.24 -13.79 -34.50
N LEU A 263 -26.64 -12.67 -34.09
CA LEU A 263 -26.99 -11.34 -34.58
C LEU A 263 -25.74 -10.61 -35.06
N PRO A 264 -25.82 -9.77 -36.11
CA PRO A 264 -24.69 -8.95 -36.53
C PRO A 264 -24.36 -7.90 -35.48
N SER A 265 -23.09 -7.81 -35.07
CA SER A 265 -22.56 -6.73 -34.22
C SER A 265 -21.76 -5.70 -35.01
N SER A 266 -21.22 -6.09 -36.17
CA SER A 266 -20.60 -5.20 -37.15
C SER A 266 -20.75 -5.82 -38.56
N PRO A 267 -20.34 -5.13 -39.65
CA PRO A 267 -20.35 -5.72 -40.99
C PRO A 267 -19.57 -7.03 -41.12
N THR A 268 -18.61 -7.29 -40.22
CA THR A 268 -17.71 -8.45 -40.26
C THR A 268 -17.75 -9.28 -38.97
N SER A 269 -18.70 -9.02 -38.08
CA SER A 269 -18.79 -9.75 -36.81
C SER A 269 -20.23 -10.06 -36.43
N VAL A 270 -20.38 -11.23 -35.81
CA VAL A 270 -21.62 -11.69 -35.20
C VAL A 270 -21.43 -11.81 -33.70
N VAL A 271 -22.55 -11.74 -32.97
CA VAL A 271 -22.59 -11.89 -31.52
C VAL A 271 -23.66 -12.90 -31.12
N LEU A 272 -23.35 -13.68 -30.08
CA LEU A 272 -24.25 -14.61 -29.42
C LEU A 272 -25.13 -13.86 -28.40
N PRO A 273 -26.47 -13.81 -28.58
CA PRO A 273 -27.37 -13.18 -27.62
C PRO A 273 -27.30 -13.85 -26.24
N ARG A 274 -27.39 -13.05 -25.19
CA ARG A 274 -27.27 -13.49 -23.79
C ARG A 274 -28.26 -14.59 -23.44
N GLU A 275 -29.51 -14.48 -23.87
CA GLU A 275 -30.58 -15.41 -23.57
C GLU A 275 -30.28 -16.80 -24.14
N LEU A 276 -29.78 -16.86 -25.39
CA LEU A 276 -29.36 -18.10 -26.01
C LEU A 276 -28.14 -18.69 -25.29
N ALA A 277 -27.13 -17.86 -24.97
CA ALA A 277 -25.97 -18.32 -24.21
C ALA A 277 -26.39 -18.92 -22.86
N LEU A 278 -27.28 -18.25 -22.10
CA LEU A 278 -27.81 -18.77 -20.85
C LEU A 278 -28.62 -20.04 -21.04
N HIS A 279 -29.40 -20.17 -22.11
CA HIS A 279 -30.10 -21.41 -22.43
C HIS A 279 -29.12 -22.57 -22.60
N LEU A 280 -28.12 -22.40 -23.48
CA LEU A 280 -27.11 -23.41 -23.78
C LEU A 280 -26.30 -23.79 -22.52
N ARG A 281 -25.95 -22.81 -21.68
CA ARG A 281 -25.22 -23.03 -20.41
C ARG A 281 -26.03 -23.76 -19.32
N GLY A 282 -27.28 -24.15 -19.57
CA GLY A 282 -28.15 -24.71 -18.54
C GLY A 282 -28.61 -23.66 -17.52
N GLY A 283 -28.64 -22.39 -17.90
CA GLY A 283 -29.07 -21.26 -17.09
C GLY A 283 -27.96 -20.58 -16.28
N ARG A 284 -26.70 -20.97 -16.46
CA ARG A 284 -25.56 -20.45 -15.67
C ARG A 284 -24.89 -19.24 -16.30
N THR A 285 -24.53 -18.24 -15.49
CA THR A 285 -23.76 -17.06 -15.92
C THR A 285 -22.26 -17.33 -15.96
N HIS A 286 -21.75 -18.24 -15.12
CA HIS A 286 -20.31 -18.50 -15.01
C HIS A 286 -19.99 -19.97 -15.23
N ARG A 287 -18.84 -20.23 -15.88
CA ARG A 287 -18.31 -21.59 -16.09
C ARG A 287 -17.94 -22.24 -14.76
N THR A 288 -17.20 -21.48 -13.96
CA THR A 288 -16.74 -21.83 -12.61
C THR A 288 -17.41 -20.90 -11.61
N VAL A 289 -18.06 -21.46 -10.59
CA VAL A 289 -18.68 -20.70 -9.49
C VAL A 289 -18.02 -21.12 -8.19
N GLU A 290 -17.55 -20.15 -7.41
CA GLU A 290 -16.66 -20.39 -6.27
C GLU A 290 -17.32 -19.86 -4.98
N PRO A 291 -18.33 -20.56 -4.42
CA PRO A 291 -19.14 -20.07 -3.30
C PRO A 291 -18.38 -19.92 -1.98
N ALA A 292 -17.25 -20.60 -1.85
CA ALA A 292 -16.37 -20.56 -0.69
C ALA A 292 -14.92 -20.33 -1.14
N PRO A 293 -14.07 -19.72 -0.28
CA PRO A 293 -12.65 -19.63 -0.56
C PRO A 293 -12.05 -21.04 -0.71
N PRO A 294 -11.11 -21.24 -1.64
CA PRO A 294 -10.37 -22.48 -1.71
C PRO A 294 -9.57 -22.67 -0.42
N ALA A 295 -9.58 -23.89 0.13
CA ALA A 295 -8.77 -24.21 1.30
C ALA A 295 -7.28 -24.07 0.96
N VAL A 296 -6.53 -23.41 1.84
CA VAL A 296 -5.07 -23.38 1.74
C VAL A 296 -4.55 -24.72 2.25
N ALA A 297 -4.15 -25.59 1.32
CA ALA A 297 -3.58 -26.87 1.68
C ALA A 297 -2.19 -26.68 2.29
N PRO A 298 -1.90 -27.27 3.47
CA PRO A 298 -0.57 -27.21 4.04
C PRO A 298 0.40 -27.99 3.16
N VAL A 299 1.58 -27.41 2.91
CA VAL A 299 2.64 -28.10 2.15
C VAL A 299 3.45 -28.97 3.10
N VAL A 300 3.77 -28.46 4.29
CA VAL A 300 4.55 -29.17 5.31
C VAL A 300 4.08 -28.78 6.72
N ALA A 301 4.04 -29.74 7.63
CA ALA A 301 3.91 -29.51 9.07
C ALA A 301 5.27 -29.74 9.78
N ARG A 302 5.60 -28.86 10.72
CA ARG A 302 6.85 -28.86 11.50
C ARG A 302 6.54 -28.67 12.98
N ASP A 303 7.51 -28.98 13.85
CA ASP A 303 7.46 -28.60 15.25
C ASP A 303 7.39 -27.05 15.38
N PRO A 304 6.32 -26.48 15.96
CA PRO A 304 6.19 -25.04 16.16
C PRO A 304 7.39 -24.44 16.89
N ALA A 305 7.93 -25.12 17.91
CA ALA A 305 9.05 -24.58 18.67
C ALA A 305 10.33 -24.49 17.83
N GLN A 306 10.53 -25.41 16.87
CA GLN A 306 11.65 -25.34 15.94
C GLN A 306 11.47 -24.22 14.89
N VAL A 307 10.23 -24.00 14.44
CA VAL A 307 9.89 -22.87 13.56
C VAL A 307 10.22 -21.55 14.27
N ASP A 308 9.77 -21.40 15.51
CA ASP A 308 9.97 -20.17 16.29
C ASP A 308 11.47 -19.91 16.55
N ARG A 309 12.25 -20.93 16.94
CA ARG A 309 13.71 -20.80 17.08
C ARG A 309 14.42 -20.42 15.78
N THR A 310 13.99 -21.00 14.65
CA THR A 310 14.58 -20.69 13.33
C THR A 310 14.27 -19.24 12.94
N ALA A 311 13.02 -18.82 13.13
CA ALA A 311 12.58 -17.45 12.86
C ALA A 311 13.27 -16.43 13.77
N ALA A 312 13.44 -16.73 15.06
CA ALA A 312 14.18 -15.88 16.00
C ALA A 312 15.65 -15.71 15.59
N GLY A 313 16.30 -16.77 15.10
CA GLY A 313 17.65 -16.68 14.54
C GLY A 313 17.73 -15.77 13.31
N GLN A 314 16.75 -15.84 12.41
CA GLN A 314 16.65 -14.94 11.26
C GLN A 314 16.38 -13.50 11.69
N ALA A 315 15.52 -13.28 12.69
CA ALA A 315 15.25 -11.96 13.26
C ALA A 315 16.53 -11.32 13.85
N ALA A 316 17.34 -12.09 14.59
CA ALA A 316 18.64 -11.63 15.08
C ALA A 316 19.61 -11.30 13.94
N SER A 317 19.65 -12.14 12.90
CA SER A 317 20.48 -11.91 11.72
C SER A 317 20.06 -10.66 10.95
N ALA A 318 18.76 -10.39 10.81
CA ALA A 318 18.23 -9.20 10.15
C ALA A 318 18.70 -7.90 10.84
N VAL A 319 18.66 -7.86 12.17
CA VAL A 319 19.17 -6.72 12.96
C VAL A 319 20.67 -6.55 12.74
N ARG A 320 21.45 -7.64 12.79
CA ARG A 320 22.90 -7.61 12.56
C ARG A 320 23.26 -7.10 11.17
N VAL A 321 22.58 -7.58 10.12
CA VAL A 321 22.82 -7.19 8.73
C VAL A 321 22.61 -5.69 8.52
N LEU A 322 21.56 -5.11 9.09
CA LEU A 322 21.34 -3.67 9.00
C LEU A 322 22.34 -2.83 9.81
N ASP A 323 22.75 -3.30 10.99
CA ASP A 323 23.78 -2.64 11.79
C ASP A 323 25.12 -2.58 11.02
N GLU A 324 25.53 -3.71 10.44
CA GLU A 324 26.74 -3.82 9.63
C GLU A 324 26.72 -2.91 8.39
N LEU A 325 25.59 -2.85 7.68
CA LEU A 325 25.39 -1.98 6.52
C LEU A 325 25.53 -0.50 6.90
N LEU A 326 24.82 -0.08 7.95
CA LEU A 326 24.73 1.33 8.34
C LEU A 326 26.03 1.80 9.00
N GLU A 327 26.72 0.96 9.76
CA GLU A 327 28.05 1.27 10.29
C GLU A 327 29.06 1.51 9.14
N ALA A 328 29.07 0.64 8.12
CA ALA A 328 29.95 0.81 6.96
C ALA A 328 29.63 2.09 6.16
N TRP A 329 28.36 2.40 5.96
CA TRP A 329 27.94 3.61 5.23
C TRP A 329 28.13 4.89 6.04
N GLY A 330 28.16 4.82 7.37
CA GLY A 330 28.58 5.94 8.22
C GLY A 330 30.05 6.32 8.01
N LEU A 331 30.90 5.36 7.63
CA LEU A 331 32.32 5.59 7.36
C LEU A 331 32.61 5.94 5.90
N THR A 332 31.91 5.28 4.95
CA THR A 332 32.11 5.47 3.52
C THR A 332 30.75 5.56 2.81
N PRO A 333 30.05 6.70 2.93
CA PRO A 333 28.72 6.87 2.37
C PRO A 333 28.77 6.93 0.83
N PRO A 334 27.94 6.16 0.11
CA PRO A 334 27.91 6.21 -1.35
C PRO A 334 27.16 7.44 -1.86
N PRO A 335 27.54 7.98 -3.04
CA PRO A 335 26.87 9.14 -3.63
C PRO A 335 25.46 8.79 -4.13
N THR A 336 24.57 9.78 -4.11
CA THR A 336 23.23 9.70 -4.69
C THR A 336 23.27 9.99 -6.19
N LEU A 337 22.52 9.25 -6.98
CA LEU A 337 22.41 9.52 -8.42
C LEU A 337 21.63 10.82 -8.67
N ARG A 338 21.95 11.54 -9.76
CA ARG A 338 21.19 12.73 -10.20
C ARG A 338 19.69 12.47 -10.42
N ALA A 339 19.34 11.24 -10.78
CA ALA A 339 17.95 10.81 -10.97
C ALA A 339 17.30 10.29 -9.67
N GLY A 340 18.00 10.38 -8.54
CA GLY A 340 17.65 9.73 -7.28
C GLY A 340 18.11 8.27 -7.20
N GLY A 341 18.37 7.80 -5.99
CA GLY A 341 18.75 6.41 -5.70
C GLY A 341 20.25 6.13 -5.74
N LEU A 342 20.59 4.85 -5.84
CA LEU A 342 21.92 4.28 -5.68
C LEU A 342 22.48 3.77 -7.02
N GLY A 343 23.77 3.99 -7.25
CA GLY A 343 24.49 3.45 -8.40
C GLY A 343 24.59 1.91 -8.39
N VAL A 344 24.61 1.29 -9.57
CA VAL A 344 24.74 -0.18 -9.72
C VAL A 344 26.04 -0.71 -9.09
N ARG A 345 27.13 0.06 -9.17
CA ARG A 345 28.42 -0.32 -8.56
C ARG A 345 28.33 -0.32 -7.04
N ASP A 346 27.68 0.69 -6.47
CA ASP A 346 27.51 0.81 -5.01
C ASP A 346 26.56 -0.25 -4.47
N LEU A 347 25.51 -0.61 -5.22
CA LEU A 347 24.66 -1.76 -4.89
C LEU A 347 25.45 -3.07 -4.87
N LYS A 348 26.30 -3.32 -5.87
CA LYS A 348 27.18 -4.50 -5.90
C LYS A 348 28.13 -4.53 -4.70
N ARG A 349 28.68 -3.38 -4.33
CA ARG A 349 29.55 -3.26 -3.15
C ARG A 349 28.78 -3.53 -1.86
N ALA A 350 27.54 -3.06 -1.73
CA ALA A 350 26.67 -3.37 -0.60
C ALA A 350 26.35 -4.88 -0.55
N ALA A 351 26.03 -5.50 -1.68
CA ALA A 351 25.80 -6.95 -1.75
C ALA A 351 27.04 -7.77 -1.35
N GLN A 352 28.23 -7.34 -1.78
CA GLN A 352 29.49 -7.97 -1.39
C GLN A 352 29.78 -7.79 0.12
N LEU A 353 29.53 -6.60 0.67
CA LEU A 353 29.67 -6.33 2.11
C LEU A 353 28.76 -7.25 2.94
N LEU A 354 27.52 -7.45 2.49
CA LEU A 354 26.51 -8.25 3.19
C LEU A 354 26.59 -9.75 2.86
N GLU A 355 27.53 -10.18 2.02
CA GLU A 355 27.65 -11.55 1.51
C GLU A 355 26.31 -12.09 0.94
N SER A 356 25.54 -11.22 0.28
CA SER A 356 24.20 -11.49 -0.20
C SER A 356 24.03 -11.26 -1.71
N SER A 357 22.85 -11.59 -2.24
CA SER A 357 22.51 -11.18 -3.62
C SER A 357 22.27 -9.67 -3.71
N GLU A 358 22.38 -9.10 -4.92
CA GLU A 358 22.01 -7.69 -5.18
C GLU A 358 20.55 -7.40 -4.84
N GLN A 359 19.66 -8.39 -4.99
CA GLN A 359 18.25 -8.26 -4.65
C GLN A 359 18.00 -8.20 -3.15
N ASP A 360 18.70 -9.02 -2.37
CA ASP A 360 18.59 -9.00 -0.90
C ASP A 360 19.24 -7.73 -0.34
N ALA A 361 20.37 -7.29 -0.92
CA ALA A 361 20.98 -6.01 -0.55
C ALA A 361 20.04 -4.82 -0.83
N ALA A 362 19.36 -4.82 -1.99
CA ALA A 362 18.34 -3.82 -2.30
C ALA A 362 17.19 -3.86 -1.28
N PHE A 363 16.74 -5.05 -0.87
CA PHE A 363 15.72 -5.18 0.18
C PHE A 363 16.16 -4.54 1.50
N TRP A 364 17.38 -4.83 1.99
CA TRP A 364 17.90 -4.24 3.22
C TRP A 364 18.02 -2.71 3.15
N LEU A 365 18.48 -2.19 2.01
CA LEU A 365 18.55 -0.75 1.75
C LEU A 365 17.16 -0.08 1.81
N GLU A 366 16.18 -0.64 1.11
CA GLU A 366 14.81 -0.12 1.13
C GLU A 366 14.19 -0.21 2.53
N LEU A 367 14.48 -1.27 3.28
CA LEU A 367 14.00 -1.43 4.64
C LEU A 367 14.62 -0.40 5.58
N ALA A 368 15.94 -0.19 5.52
CA ALA A 368 16.62 0.84 6.31
C ALA A 368 16.08 2.24 6.02
N TYR A 369 15.83 2.54 4.73
CA TYR A 369 15.24 3.80 4.30
C TYR A 369 13.79 3.95 4.81
N THR A 370 12.96 2.92 4.66
CA THR A 370 11.57 2.93 5.12
C THR A 370 11.44 2.97 6.64
N ALA A 371 12.40 2.41 7.36
CA ALA A 371 12.52 2.49 8.81
C ALA A 371 13.04 3.86 9.30
N GLY A 372 13.48 4.73 8.39
CA GLY A 372 14.05 6.04 8.72
C GLY A 372 15.48 5.98 9.28
N LEU A 373 16.17 4.85 9.16
CA LEU A 373 17.54 4.65 9.63
C LEU A 373 18.58 5.12 8.60
N LEU A 374 18.18 5.20 7.33
CA LEU A 374 19.00 5.63 6.19
C LEU A 374 18.30 6.77 5.45
N ALA A 375 19.04 7.77 4.96
CA ALA A 375 18.51 8.84 4.12
C ALA A 375 19.61 9.49 3.27
N PRO A 376 19.26 10.24 2.20
CA PRO A 376 20.21 11.17 1.59
C PRO A 376 20.41 12.36 2.54
N ASP A 377 21.64 12.85 2.65
CA ASP A 377 21.96 13.93 3.58
C ASP A 377 21.39 15.30 3.16
N GLY A 378 21.21 15.55 1.86
CA GLY A 378 20.59 16.77 1.34
C GLY A 378 21.57 17.88 0.97
N GLU A 379 22.87 17.58 0.97
CA GLU A 379 23.93 18.49 0.55
C GLU A 379 24.03 18.56 -0.99
N ILE A 380 24.80 19.50 -1.54
CA ILE A 380 24.93 19.67 -3.02
C ILE A 380 25.39 18.38 -3.71
N ASP A 381 26.34 17.67 -3.07
CA ASP A 381 26.79 16.34 -3.48
C ASP A 381 26.18 15.31 -2.52
N GLU A 382 24.87 15.08 -2.65
CA GLU A 382 24.12 14.22 -1.74
C GLU A 382 24.74 12.82 -1.64
N VAL A 383 24.90 12.33 -0.41
CA VAL A 383 25.30 10.95 -0.14
C VAL A 383 24.27 10.25 0.72
N TRP A 384 24.20 8.93 0.59
CA TRP A 384 23.41 8.10 1.47
C TRP A 384 24.17 7.84 2.77
N ALA A 385 23.61 8.24 3.90
CA ALA A 385 24.23 8.06 5.22
C ALA A 385 23.20 7.68 6.29
N PRO A 386 23.64 7.08 7.41
CA PRO A 386 22.76 6.80 8.54
C PRO A 386 22.18 8.09 9.14
N THR A 387 20.92 8.02 9.57
CA THR A 387 20.26 9.13 10.26
C THR A 387 20.56 9.11 11.77
N PRO A 388 20.27 10.17 12.52
CA PRO A 388 20.35 10.13 13.98
C PRO A 388 19.44 9.07 14.64
N ALA A 389 18.38 8.61 13.95
CA ALA A 389 17.51 7.55 14.44
C ALA A 389 18.22 6.18 14.49
N TYR A 390 19.25 5.98 13.67
CA TYR A 390 20.11 4.80 13.74
C TYR A 390 20.82 4.66 15.09
N ASP A 391 21.34 5.77 15.63
CA ASP A 391 22.04 5.74 16.91
C ASP A 391 21.08 5.45 18.08
N GLN A 392 19.83 5.92 18.00
CA GLN A 392 18.78 5.57 18.95
C GLN A 392 18.37 4.09 18.83
N TRP A 393 18.20 3.61 17.61
CA TRP A 393 17.87 2.21 17.33
C TRP A 393 18.95 1.26 17.87
N ARG A 394 20.24 1.63 17.78
CA ARG A 394 21.34 0.83 18.35
C ARG A 394 21.31 0.68 19.88
N GLN A 395 20.65 1.60 20.59
CA GLN A 395 20.55 1.57 22.06
C GLN A 395 19.43 0.64 22.55
N GLN A 396 18.56 0.17 21.65
CA GLN A 396 17.45 -0.73 21.95
C GLN A 396 17.88 -2.19 21.97
N ASP A 397 17.11 -3.02 22.66
CA ASP A 397 17.31 -4.47 22.65
C ASP A 397 16.97 -5.08 21.27
N THR A 398 17.54 -6.24 20.95
CA THR A 398 17.39 -6.88 19.63
C THR A 398 15.92 -7.12 19.25
N ALA A 399 15.06 -7.49 20.20
CA ALA A 399 13.63 -7.71 19.94
C ALA A 399 12.90 -6.40 19.57
N GLU A 400 13.23 -5.28 20.23
CA GLU A 400 12.67 -3.96 19.92
C GLU A 400 13.17 -3.45 18.57
N ARG A 401 14.49 -3.59 18.34
CA ARG A 401 15.14 -3.28 17.06
C ARG A 401 14.46 -4.00 15.91
N TRP A 402 14.22 -5.30 16.07
CA TRP A 402 13.51 -6.11 15.09
C TRP A 402 12.05 -5.65 14.91
N THR A 403 11.35 -5.33 16.00
CA THR A 403 9.95 -4.91 15.96
C THR A 403 9.75 -3.66 15.11
N LEU A 404 10.67 -2.68 15.22
CA LEU A 404 10.66 -1.49 14.37
C LEU A 404 10.78 -1.86 12.88
N LEU A 405 11.73 -2.73 12.53
CA LEU A 405 11.94 -3.18 11.16
C LEU A 405 10.74 -3.94 10.60
N ALA A 406 10.20 -4.89 11.37
CA ALA A 406 9.05 -5.70 10.95
C ALA A 406 7.79 -4.86 10.74
N ARG A 407 7.56 -3.85 11.60
CA ARG A 407 6.45 -2.88 11.44
C ARG A 407 6.64 -2.02 10.19
N ALA A 408 7.83 -1.48 9.97
CA ALA A 408 8.17 -0.70 8.78
C ALA A 408 7.93 -1.52 7.50
N TRP A 409 8.40 -2.77 7.47
CA TRP A 409 8.18 -3.70 6.37
C TRP A 409 6.70 -4.00 6.12
N LEU A 410 5.88 -4.23 7.15
CA LEU A 410 4.45 -4.51 6.99
C LEU A 410 3.66 -3.36 6.34
N THR A 411 4.15 -2.13 6.43
CA THR A 411 3.53 -0.94 5.80
C THR A 411 4.26 -0.46 4.56
N ALA A 412 5.46 -0.98 4.28
CA ALA A 412 6.29 -0.54 3.16
C ALA A 412 5.60 -0.74 1.81
N THR A 413 5.45 0.35 1.07
CA THR A 413 5.00 0.35 -0.32
C THR A 413 6.15 0.15 -1.30
N ARG A 414 7.38 0.44 -0.88
CA ARG A 414 8.59 0.28 -1.68
C ARG A 414 8.97 -1.20 -1.78
N VAL A 415 9.26 -1.66 -2.99
CA VAL A 415 9.57 -3.07 -3.28
C VAL A 415 10.99 -3.17 -3.84
N GLY A 416 11.96 -3.54 -2.99
CA GLY A 416 13.38 -3.62 -3.36
C GLY A 416 13.68 -4.60 -4.49
N ARG A 417 12.90 -5.68 -4.61
CA ARG A 417 13.05 -6.68 -5.69
C ARG A 417 12.73 -6.14 -7.10
N LEU A 418 12.17 -4.93 -7.22
CA LEU A 418 12.02 -4.25 -8.50
C LEU A 418 13.33 -3.60 -8.99
N THR A 419 14.35 -3.49 -8.14
CA THR A 419 15.65 -2.97 -8.56
C THR A 419 16.22 -3.79 -9.73
N GLY A 420 16.71 -3.08 -10.76
CA GLY A 420 17.22 -3.67 -12.00
C GLY A 420 16.16 -4.00 -13.05
N THR A 421 14.87 -4.02 -12.70
CA THR A 421 13.78 -4.25 -13.68
C THR A 421 13.51 -3.00 -14.53
N PRO A 422 13.02 -3.13 -15.78
CA PRO A 422 12.81 -1.99 -16.68
C PRO A 422 11.63 -1.11 -16.24
N ASP A 423 11.85 0.20 -16.21
CA ASP A 423 10.86 1.25 -15.98
C ASP A 423 9.87 1.41 -17.15
N GLY A 424 8.94 2.38 -17.05
CA GLY A 424 8.00 2.69 -18.12
C GLY A 424 8.67 3.19 -19.42
N LYS A 425 9.97 3.51 -19.39
CA LYS A 425 10.81 3.95 -20.51
C LYS A 425 11.88 2.90 -20.89
N GLY A 426 11.82 1.69 -20.31
CA GLY A 426 12.78 0.61 -20.55
C GLY A 426 14.14 0.72 -19.85
N ARG A 427 14.35 1.70 -18.96
CA ARG A 427 15.60 1.86 -18.18
C ARG A 427 15.54 1.06 -16.88
N PRO A 428 16.65 0.50 -16.38
CA PRO A 428 16.64 -0.26 -15.13
C PRO A 428 16.35 0.66 -13.92
N ARG A 429 15.45 0.21 -13.03
CA ARG A 429 15.15 0.91 -11.77
C ARG A 429 16.32 0.83 -10.80
N ALA A 430 16.77 1.95 -10.26
CA ALA A 430 17.80 2.00 -9.22
C ALA A 430 17.23 1.62 -7.84
N ALA A 431 18.05 0.99 -6.99
CA ALA A 431 17.76 0.92 -5.55
C ALA A 431 17.69 2.32 -4.96
N LEU A 432 16.86 2.52 -3.94
CA LEU A 432 16.54 3.79 -3.29
C LEU A 432 15.98 4.86 -4.24
N GLY A 433 15.55 4.45 -5.45
CA GLY A 433 14.99 5.33 -6.46
C GLY A 433 13.48 5.56 -6.30
N PRO A 434 12.90 6.59 -6.93
CA PRO A 434 11.50 6.97 -6.74
C PRO A 434 10.47 5.96 -7.31
N GLU A 435 10.88 5.03 -8.18
CA GLU A 435 9.94 4.18 -8.95
C GLU A 435 9.64 2.80 -8.33
N LEU A 436 10.00 2.59 -7.08
CA LEU A 436 9.88 1.30 -6.38
C LEU A 436 8.55 1.12 -5.65
N ASP A 437 7.73 2.17 -5.53
CA ASP A 437 6.47 2.14 -4.80
C ASP A 437 5.36 1.34 -5.53
N ARG A 438 4.77 0.37 -4.83
CA ARG A 438 3.61 -0.42 -5.25
C ARG A 438 2.58 -0.40 -4.13
N THR A 439 1.50 0.36 -4.34
CA THR A 439 0.40 0.51 -3.36
C THR A 439 -0.24 -0.82 -2.94
N LEU A 440 -0.19 -1.84 -3.80
CA LEU A 440 -0.68 -3.18 -3.49
C LEU A 440 0.22 -3.96 -2.51
N ALA A 441 1.52 -3.65 -2.41
CA ALA A 441 2.49 -4.45 -1.67
C ALA A 441 2.11 -4.69 -0.20
N PRO A 442 1.75 -3.66 0.60
CA PRO A 442 1.33 -3.88 1.99
C PRO A 442 0.11 -4.78 2.10
N SER A 443 -0.88 -4.60 1.21
CA SER A 443 -2.13 -5.35 1.25
C SER A 443 -1.93 -6.83 0.89
N VAL A 444 -1.10 -7.12 -0.12
CA VAL A 444 -0.78 -8.50 -0.56
C VAL A 444 0.06 -9.20 0.50
N ARG A 445 1.08 -8.54 1.04
CA ARG A 445 1.92 -9.04 2.14
C ARG A 445 1.06 -9.43 3.35
N ARG A 446 0.23 -8.51 3.85
CA ARG A 446 -0.67 -8.79 4.98
C ARG A 446 -1.67 -9.90 4.67
N ALA A 447 -2.21 -9.94 3.46
CA ALA A 447 -3.15 -10.99 3.08
C ALA A 447 -2.50 -12.38 3.05
N ALA A 448 -1.29 -12.50 2.50
CA ALA A 448 -0.52 -13.74 2.49
C ALA A 448 -0.20 -14.22 3.91
N LEU A 449 0.33 -13.32 4.76
CA LEU A 449 0.63 -13.64 6.15
C LEU A 449 -0.62 -13.98 6.97
N ALA A 450 -1.75 -13.32 6.72
CA ALA A 450 -3.03 -13.65 7.36
C ALA A 450 -3.53 -15.04 6.97
N ARG A 451 -3.35 -15.48 5.71
CA ARG A 451 -3.66 -16.85 5.31
C ARG A 451 -2.76 -17.86 6.03
N LEU A 452 -1.47 -17.57 6.19
CA LEU A 452 -0.57 -18.41 7.00
C LEU A 452 -0.98 -18.43 8.49
N ALA A 453 -1.48 -17.32 9.02
CA ALA A 453 -1.95 -17.24 10.40
C ALA A 453 -3.21 -18.08 10.65
N GLU A 454 -4.05 -18.32 9.64
CA GLU A 454 -5.21 -19.22 9.74
C GLU A 454 -4.81 -20.70 9.80
N LEU A 455 -3.59 -21.05 9.36
CA LEU A 455 -3.08 -22.41 9.47
C LEU A 455 -2.66 -22.71 10.93
N PRO A 456 -2.73 -23.98 11.37
CA PRO A 456 -2.19 -24.39 12.66
C PRO A 456 -0.72 -23.99 12.83
N PRO A 457 -0.26 -23.63 14.05
CA PRO A 457 1.15 -23.36 14.31
C PRO A 457 2.07 -24.45 13.78
N GLY A 458 3.25 -24.07 13.27
CA GLY A 458 4.21 -25.00 12.66
C GLY A 458 3.89 -25.43 11.22
N THR A 459 2.79 -24.95 10.63
CA THR A 459 2.38 -25.31 9.28
C THR A 459 2.85 -24.28 8.24
N ALA A 460 3.45 -24.75 7.15
CA ALA A 460 3.94 -23.94 6.04
C ALA A 460 3.06 -24.08 4.79
N ALA A 461 2.91 -22.99 4.05
CA ALA A 461 2.32 -22.98 2.71
C ALA A 461 3.12 -22.04 1.80
N ASP A 462 3.33 -22.45 0.55
CA ASP A 462 4.06 -21.65 -0.43
C ASP A 462 3.13 -20.71 -1.22
N ALA A 463 3.71 -19.90 -2.11
CA ALA A 463 2.94 -18.98 -2.94
C ALA A 463 1.87 -19.71 -3.79
N SER A 464 2.16 -20.91 -4.30
CA SER A 464 1.24 -21.66 -5.14
C SER A 464 -0.01 -22.12 -4.38
N ALA A 465 0.14 -22.47 -3.10
CA ALA A 465 -0.97 -22.83 -2.20
C ALA A 465 -1.78 -21.61 -1.76
N LEU A 466 -1.14 -20.44 -1.60
CA LEU A 466 -1.79 -19.22 -1.12
C LEU A 466 -2.53 -18.44 -2.22
N LEU A 467 -1.98 -18.40 -3.44
CA LEU A 467 -2.49 -17.57 -4.53
C LEU A 467 -3.96 -17.83 -4.90
N PRO A 468 -4.47 -19.08 -4.94
CA PRO A 468 -5.89 -19.33 -5.17
C PRO A 468 -6.79 -18.61 -4.15
N ALA A 469 -6.45 -18.69 -2.86
CA ALA A 469 -7.20 -18.02 -1.80
C ALA A 469 -7.08 -16.48 -1.90
N LEU A 470 -5.87 -15.96 -2.17
CA LEU A 470 -5.66 -14.52 -2.35
C LEU A 470 -6.44 -13.96 -3.55
N ARG A 471 -6.49 -14.69 -4.66
CA ARG A 471 -7.30 -14.37 -5.85
C ARG A 471 -8.78 -14.43 -5.54
N TRP A 472 -9.21 -15.39 -4.72
CA TRP A 472 -10.60 -15.48 -4.28
C TRP A 472 -11.02 -14.25 -3.45
N HIS A 473 -10.22 -13.79 -2.49
CA HIS A 473 -10.58 -12.65 -1.64
C HIS A 473 -10.57 -11.29 -2.35
N ARG A 474 -9.76 -11.15 -3.40
CA ARG A 474 -9.57 -9.89 -4.14
C ARG A 474 -9.40 -10.15 -5.64
N PRO A 475 -10.42 -10.64 -6.37
CA PRO A 475 -10.29 -11.14 -7.75
C PRO A 475 -9.88 -10.06 -8.76
N LEU A 476 -10.14 -8.78 -8.48
CA LEU A 476 -9.79 -7.66 -9.38
C LEU A 476 -8.42 -7.02 -9.08
N ARG A 477 -7.75 -7.42 -8.01
CA ARG A 477 -6.51 -6.78 -7.51
C ARG A 477 -5.25 -7.56 -7.87
N GLY A 478 -4.88 -7.57 -9.14
CA GLY A 478 -3.68 -8.26 -9.66
C GLY A 478 -2.88 -7.45 -10.68
N GLY A 479 -3.55 -6.50 -11.35
CA GLY A 479 -2.99 -5.84 -12.51
C GLY A 479 -3.06 -6.72 -13.77
N PRO A 480 -2.49 -6.25 -14.89
CA PRO A 480 -2.36 -7.06 -16.10
C PRO A 480 -1.40 -8.23 -15.85
N VAL A 481 -1.68 -9.35 -16.52
CA VAL A 481 -0.81 -10.52 -16.53
C VAL A 481 0.38 -10.23 -17.45
N GLY A 482 1.60 -10.42 -16.95
CA GLY A 482 2.83 -10.26 -17.70
C GLY A 482 3.07 -11.36 -18.74
N PRO A 483 4.12 -11.24 -19.57
CA PRO A 483 4.49 -12.26 -20.56
C PRO A 483 4.83 -13.62 -19.95
N ASP A 484 5.24 -13.61 -18.68
CA ASP A 484 5.55 -14.77 -17.84
C ASP A 484 4.30 -15.47 -17.29
N GLY A 485 3.09 -14.97 -17.58
CA GLY A 485 1.83 -15.55 -17.11
C GLY A 485 1.48 -15.16 -15.67
N HIS A 486 2.24 -14.26 -15.05
CA HIS A 486 2.06 -13.81 -13.67
C HIS A 486 1.60 -12.36 -13.62
N ASP A 487 0.65 -12.07 -12.72
CA ASP A 487 0.26 -10.70 -12.42
C ASP A 487 1.16 -10.11 -11.30
N LEU A 488 0.99 -8.82 -10.97
CA LEU A 488 1.79 -8.18 -9.93
C LEU A 488 1.57 -8.80 -8.55
N ARG A 489 0.37 -9.34 -8.26
CA ARG A 489 0.08 -9.99 -6.98
C ARG A 489 0.84 -11.29 -6.84
N ASP A 490 0.95 -12.09 -7.91
CA ASP A 490 1.73 -13.32 -7.93
C ASP A 490 3.18 -13.03 -7.51
N GLN A 491 3.79 -12.04 -8.16
CA GLN A 491 5.16 -11.60 -7.88
C GLN A 491 5.31 -11.10 -6.44
N LEU A 492 4.43 -10.18 -6.01
CA LEU A 492 4.44 -9.62 -4.66
C LEU A 492 4.26 -10.70 -3.57
N THR A 493 3.47 -11.74 -3.85
CA THR A 493 3.25 -12.84 -2.89
C THR A 493 4.54 -13.63 -2.70
N GLY A 494 5.20 -14.03 -3.80
CA GLY A 494 6.48 -14.73 -3.71
C GLY A 494 7.56 -13.91 -3.01
N TRP A 495 7.65 -12.62 -3.33
CA TRP A 495 8.60 -11.70 -2.71
C TRP A 495 8.32 -11.50 -1.22
N ALA A 496 7.06 -11.32 -0.83
CA ALA A 496 6.68 -11.15 0.56
C ALA A 496 7.02 -12.39 1.41
N LEU A 497 6.87 -13.60 0.88
CA LEU A 497 7.25 -14.83 1.58
C LEU A 497 8.76 -14.96 1.76
N HIS A 498 9.54 -14.60 0.73
CA HIS A 498 11.01 -14.57 0.84
C HIS A 498 11.49 -13.55 1.86
N GLU A 499 10.96 -12.32 1.78
CA GLU A 499 11.28 -11.23 2.71
C GLU A 499 10.85 -11.59 4.15
N ALA A 500 9.73 -12.29 4.32
CA ALA A 500 9.28 -12.78 5.62
C ALA A 500 10.27 -13.77 6.25
N GLU A 501 10.87 -14.65 5.45
CA GLU A 501 11.87 -15.61 5.93
C GLU A 501 13.19 -14.89 6.28
N LEU A 502 13.65 -13.95 5.44
CA LEU A 502 14.84 -13.13 5.72
C LEU A 502 14.70 -12.31 7.01
N LEU A 503 13.52 -11.76 7.26
CA LEU A 503 13.24 -10.99 8.47
C LEU A 503 12.99 -11.87 9.69
N GLY A 504 12.80 -13.18 9.56
CA GLY A 504 12.36 -14.02 10.68
C GLY A 504 10.92 -13.78 11.10
N VAL A 505 10.06 -13.31 10.19
CA VAL A 505 8.59 -13.34 10.34
C VAL A 505 8.08 -14.77 10.13
N THR A 506 8.71 -15.51 9.21
CA THR A 506 8.55 -16.95 9.06
C THR A 506 9.83 -17.68 9.40
N GLY A 507 9.71 -18.94 9.81
CA GLY A 507 10.82 -19.87 9.97
C GLY A 507 10.49 -21.18 9.29
N ARG A 508 11.35 -21.62 8.37
CA ARG A 508 11.11 -22.83 7.54
C ARG A 508 9.79 -22.74 6.78
N GLY A 509 9.40 -21.54 6.35
CA GLY A 509 8.16 -21.27 5.60
C GLY A 509 6.86 -21.26 6.43
N ALA A 510 6.93 -21.47 7.74
CA ALA A 510 5.78 -21.37 8.65
C ALA A 510 5.81 -20.06 9.44
N LEU A 511 4.64 -19.51 9.76
CA LEU A 511 4.52 -18.26 10.51
C LEU A 511 4.87 -18.47 11.99
N ALA A 512 5.83 -17.70 12.49
CA ALA A 512 6.30 -17.77 13.87
C ALA A 512 5.33 -17.14 14.88
N ALA A 513 5.46 -17.49 16.17
CA ALA A 513 4.62 -16.99 17.24
C ALA A 513 4.67 -15.46 17.38
N HIS A 514 5.86 -14.87 17.45
CA HIS A 514 6.05 -13.41 17.53
C HIS A 514 5.50 -12.68 16.30
N ALA A 515 5.54 -13.31 15.12
CA ALA A 515 4.91 -12.75 13.93
C ALA A 515 3.38 -12.77 13.99
N ARG A 516 2.76 -13.78 14.63
CA ARG A 516 1.31 -13.81 14.87
C ARG A 516 0.88 -12.68 15.80
N ALA A 517 1.63 -12.45 16.88
CA ALA A 517 1.40 -11.32 17.78
C ALA A 517 1.48 -9.98 17.02
N LEU A 518 2.52 -9.80 16.21
CA LEU A 518 2.69 -8.62 15.36
C LEU A 518 1.48 -8.38 14.42
N LEU A 519 0.98 -9.43 13.75
CA LEU A 519 -0.17 -9.32 12.84
C LEU A 519 -1.49 -9.03 13.56
N ALA A 520 -1.64 -9.52 14.79
CA ALA A 520 -2.77 -9.22 15.67
C ALA A 520 -2.72 -7.79 16.25
N GLY A 521 -1.62 -7.05 16.03
CA GLY A 521 -1.40 -5.72 16.58
C GLY A 521 -0.88 -5.72 18.02
N ALA A 522 -0.55 -6.90 18.58
CA ALA A 522 0.09 -7.04 19.88
C ALA A 522 1.60 -6.72 19.81
N ASP A 523 2.24 -6.67 20.97
CA ASP A 523 3.69 -6.52 21.08
C ASP A 523 4.37 -7.89 20.86
N PRO A 524 5.20 -8.05 19.82
CA PRO A 524 5.87 -9.33 19.54
C PRO A 524 7.11 -9.58 20.42
N THR A 525 7.56 -8.61 21.22
CA THR A 525 8.79 -8.73 22.02
C THR A 525 8.71 -9.86 23.04
N ALA A 526 7.55 -10.06 23.67
CA ALA A 526 7.34 -11.09 24.69
C ALA A 526 7.55 -12.52 24.16
N ASP A 527 7.19 -12.76 22.89
CA ASP A 527 7.37 -14.06 22.23
C ASP A 527 8.79 -14.22 21.64
N LEU A 528 9.38 -13.12 21.17
CA LEU A 528 10.68 -13.14 20.49
C LEU A 528 11.86 -13.15 21.47
N ALA A 529 11.86 -12.29 22.48
CA ALA A 529 12.99 -12.09 23.38
C ALA A 529 13.51 -13.38 24.05
N PRO A 530 12.65 -14.31 24.53
CA PRO A 530 13.12 -15.56 25.13
C PRO A 530 13.82 -16.52 24.16
N LEU A 531 13.65 -16.33 22.85
CA LEU A 531 14.22 -17.17 21.81
C LEU A 531 15.50 -16.59 21.21
N LEU A 532 15.80 -15.33 21.51
CA LEU A 532 17.03 -14.69 21.07
C LEU A 532 18.21 -15.19 21.92
N PRO A 533 19.41 -15.36 21.32
CA PRO A 533 20.58 -15.74 22.10
C PRO A 533 20.90 -14.66 23.14
N GLU A 534 21.10 -15.06 24.39
CA GLU A 534 21.58 -14.13 25.42
C GLU A 534 22.95 -13.58 25.03
N PRO A 535 23.13 -12.24 25.02
CA PRO A 535 24.43 -11.65 24.78
C PRO A 535 25.44 -12.10 25.83
N LEU A 536 26.59 -12.57 25.37
CA LEU A 536 27.67 -13.05 26.22
C LEU A 536 28.58 -11.89 26.62
N ASP A 537 29.00 -11.91 27.87
CA ASP A 537 30.04 -11.04 28.42
C ASP A 537 31.44 -11.67 28.32
N HIS A 538 31.60 -12.75 27.56
CA HIS A 538 32.84 -13.49 27.49
C HIS A 538 33.12 -14.15 26.14
N VAL A 539 34.40 -14.44 25.89
CA VAL A 539 34.92 -15.20 24.75
C VAL A 539 35.75 -16.40 25.21
N ILE A 540 36.10 -17.30 24.29
CA ILE A 540 37.00 -18.42 24.52
C ILE A 540 38.31 -18.13 23.78
N LEU A 541 39.39 -17.89 24.52
CA LEU A 541 40.72 -17.67 23.94
C LEU A 541 41.40 -18.99 23.60
N GLN A 542 42.00 -19.07 22.42
CA GLN A 542 42.72 -20.23 21.91
C GLN A 542 44.23 -19.95 21.72
N PRO A 543 45.09 -20.97 21.79
CA PRO A 543 46.55 -20.81 21.66
C PRO A 543 47.04 -20.31 20.29
N ASP A 544 46.20 -20.36 19.25
CA ASP A 544 46.49 -19.95 17.88
C ASP A 544 46.20 -18.46 17.60
N LEU A 545 46.17 -17.65 18.67
CA LEU A 545 45.87 -16.21 18.66
C LEU A 545 44.45 -15.90 18.18
N THR A 546 43.48 -16.77 18.47
CA THR A 546 42.07 -16.51 18.19
C THR A 546 41.22 -16.41 19.46
N ALA A 547 40.15 -15.63 19.39
CA ALA A 547 39.04 -15.61 20.34
C ALA A 547 37.77 -16.08 19.64
N ILE A 548 37.08 -17.05 20.23
CA ILE A 548 35.80 -17.55 19.75
C ILE A 548 34.67 -16.99 20.62
N ALA A 549 33.72 -16.30 20.00
CA ALA A 549 32.47 -15.88 20.60
C ALA A 549 31.35 -16.85 20.15
N PRO A 550 30.88 -17.77 21.03
CA PRO A 550 29.88 -18.78 20.68
C PRO A 550 28.44 -18.22 20.55
N GLY A 551 28.27 -16.91 20.75
CA GLY A 551 27.02 -16.18 20.63
C GLY A 551 27.29 -14.68 20.46
N PRO A 552 26.25 -13.85 20.32
CA PRO A 552 26.40 -12.40 20.25
C PRO A 552 27.07 -11.89 21.54
N LEU A 553 27.99 -10.94 21.41
CA LEU A 553 28.66 -10.35 22.57
C LEU A 553 27.93 -9.10 23.03
N LEU A 554 27.99 -8.78 24.33
CA LEU A 554 27.58 -7.47 24.83
C LEU A 554 28.34 -6.37 24.10
N THR A 555 27.65 -5.26 23.77
CA THR A 555 28.21 -4.16 22.96
C THR A 555 29.57 -3.66 23.44
N PRO A 556 29.81 -3.43 24.76
CA PRO A 556 31.13 -2.99 25.23
C PRO A 556 32.25 -4.00 24.92
N LEU A 557 31.98 -5.30 25.06
CA LEU A 557 32.93 -6.37 24.76
C LEU A 557 33.19 -6.47 23.25
N ALA A 558 32.14 -6.43 22.43
CA ALA A 558 32.27 -6.45 20.98
C ALA A 558 33.11 -5.28 20.45
N GLN A 559 32.86 -4.06 20.94
CA GLN A 559 33.62 -2.86 20.58
C GLN A 559 35.09 -2.96 21.01
N ALA A 560 35.34 -3.45 22.22
CA ALA A 560 36.70 -3.62 22.71
C ALA A 560 37.47 -4.67 21.89
N LEU A 561 36.84 -5.80 21.53
CA LEU A 561 37.46 -6.79 20.64
C LEU A 561 37.70 -6.25 19.23
N ALA A 562 36.78 -5.47 18.66
CA ALA A 562 36.97 -4.84 17.35
C ALA A 562 38.15 -3.84 17.33
N LEU A 563 38.51 -3.27 18.49
CA LEU A 563 39.68 -2.41 18.62
C LEU A 563 41.00 -3.18 18.68
N CYS A 564 41.01 -4.41 19.22
CA CYS A 564 42.24 -5.17 19.48
C CYS A 564 42.39 -6.48 18.69
N ALA A 565 41.43 -6.84 17.84
CA ALA A 565 41.44 -8.03 17.00
C ALA A 565 40.72 -7.78 15.66
N ASP A 566 40.94 -8.68 14.70
CA ASP A 566 40.30 -8.69 13.38
C ASP A 566 39.28 -9.83 13.29
N ILE A 567 38.13 -9.63 12.64
CA ILE A 567 37.14 -10.70 12.46
C ILE A 567 37.57 -11.58 11.28
N GLU A 568 37.78 -12.88 11.54
CA GLU A 568 38.15 -13.87 10.53
C GLU A 568 36.92 -14.59 9.96
N SER A 569 35.91 -14.89 10.80
CA SER A 569 34.67 -15.54 10.37
C SER A 569 33.47 -15.09 11.21
N LYS A 570 32.31 -14.96 10.56
CA LYS A 570 31.02 -14.50 11.13
C LYS A 570 29.93 -15.59 11.12
N GLY A 571 30.34 -16.85 11.29
CA GLY A 571 29.41 -18.00 11.33
C GLY A 571 28.60 -18.10 12.64
N GLY A 572 28.13 -19.31 12.96
CA GLY A 572 27.42 -19.59 14.22
C GLY A 572 28.24 -19.30 15.50
N ALA A 573 29.56 -19.13 15.35
CA ALA A 573 30.43 -18.51 16.33
C ALA A 573 31.32 -17.49 15.60
N THR A 574 31.48 -16.28 16.17
CA THR A 574 32.37 -15.27 15.60
C THR A 574 33.79 -15.56 16.03
N VAL A 575 34.71 -15.63 15.07
CA VAL A 575 36.13 -15.89 15.33
C VAL A 575 36.89 -14.59 15.10
N TYR A 576 37.54 -14.12 16.17
CA TYR A 576 38.43 -12.96 16.16
C TYR A 576 39.87 -13.44 16.16
N ARG A 577 40.74 -12.81 15.37
CA ARG A 577 42.17 -13.08 15.29
C ARG A 577 42.96 -11.90 15.80
N PHE A 578 43.87 -12.16 16.74
CA PHE A 578 44.82 -11.18 17.22
C PHE A 578 46.05 -11.18 16.33
N THR A 579 46.35 -10.00 15.77
CA THR A 579 47.52 -9.73 14.92
C THR A 579 48.35 -8.60 15.54
N PRO A 580 49.66 -8.48 15.21
CA PRO A 580 50.47 -7.36 15.68
C PRO A 580 49.86 -5.98 15.39
N ASP A 581 49.23 -5.81 14.22
CA ASP A 581 48.60 -4.55 13.83
C ASP A 581 47.30 -4.28 14.59
N SER A 582 46.49 -5.31 14.87
CA SER A 582 45.30 -5.17 15.72
C SER A 582 45.65 -4.80 17.18
N VAL A 583 46.73 -5.36 17.73
CA VAL A 583 47.21 -4.98 19.06
C VAL A 583 47.75 -3.55 19.04
N ARG A 584 48.53 -3.18 18.01
CA ARG A 584 49.03 -1.80 17.85
C ARG A 584 47.88 -0.79 17.77
N ARG A 585 46.82 -1.09 17.01
CA ARG A 585 45.61 -0.27 16.91
C ARG A 585 45.02 0.05 18.29
N ALA A 586 44.94 -0.95 19.16
CA ALA A 586 44.44 -0.74 20.52
C ALA A 586 45.37 0.13 21.38
N LEU A 587 46.69 -0.02 21.24
CA LEU A 587 47.67 0.82 21.92
C LEU A 587 47.63 2.28 21.42
N ASP A 588 47.48 2.47 20.10
CA ASP A 588 47.31 3.80 19.47
C ASP A 588 46.02 4.49 19.93
N ALA A 589 44.98 3.71 20.23
CA ALA A 589 43.74 4.18 20.86
C ALA A 589 43.87 4.44 22.38
N GLY A 590 45.07 4.35 22.94
CA GLY A 590 45.38 4.70 24.33
C GLY A 590 45.22 3.57 25.35
N ARG A 591 45.08 2.30 24.94
CA ARG A 591 45.12 1.15 25.86
C ARG A 591 46.56 0.79 26.22
N THR A 592 46.81 0.37 27.45
CA THR A 592 48.12 -0.20 27.84
C THR A 592 48.13 -1.73 27.69
N ALA A 593 49.33 -2.33 27.69
CA ALA A 593 49.47 -3.79 27.71
C ALA A 593 48.76 -4.43 28.91
N ALA A 594 48.86 -3.79 30.09
CA ALA A 594 48.20 -4.23 31.31
C ALA A 594 46.67 -4.14 31.18
N ASP A 595 46.14 -3.08 30.56
CA ASP A 595 44.70 -2.95 30.30
C ASP A 595 44.20 -4.04 29.36
N LEU A 596 44.93 -4.33 28.28
CA LEU A 596 44.56 -5.38 27.32
C LEU A 596 44.60 -6.77 27.97
N GLN A 597 45.66 -7.10 28.72
CA GLN A 597 45.76 -8.37 29.43
C GLN A 597 44.67 -8.51 30.51
N GLY A 598 44.42 -7.44 31.28
CA GLY A 598 43.37 -7.41 32.30
C GLY A 598 41.97 -7.56 31.70
N PHE A 599 41.71 -6.87 30.59
CA PHE A 599 40.46 -6.97 29.84
C PHE A 599 40.21 -8.39 29.32
N LEU A 600 41.21 -8.99 28.67
CA LEU A 600 41.12 -10.36 28.14
C LEU A 600 40.96 -11.39 29.26
N ALA A 601 41.63 -11.20 30.39
CA ALA A 601 41.49 -12.06 31.56
C ALA A 601 40.08 -11.96 32.17
N GLN A 602 39.49 -10.76 32.18
CA GLN A 602 38.14 -10.53 32.71
C GLN A 602 37.04 -11.14 31.83
N HIS A 603 37.18 -11.04 30.51
CA HIS A 603 36.15 -11.44 29.54
C HIS A 603 36.47 -12.76 28.83
N SER A 604 37.35 -13.60 29.37
CA SER A 604 37.65 -14.92 28.80
C SER A 604 37.22 -16.04 29.75
N ARG A 605 36.57 -17.08 29.20
CA ARG A 605 36.30 -18.32 29.97
C ARG A 605 37.55 -19.17 30.18
N THR A 606 38.56 -18.99 29.34
CA THR A 606 39.85 -19.68 29.42
C THR A 606 40.94 -18.72 29.88
N PRO A 607 41.97 -19.17 30.60
CA PRO A 607 43.12 -18.33 30.91
C PRO A 607 43.74 -17.76 29.63
N VAL A 608 44.26 -16.52 29.70
CA VAL A 608 44.92 -15.88 28.55
C VAL A 608 46.10 -16.76 28.09
N PRO A 609 46.11 -17.27 26.85
CA PRO A 609 47.18 -18.13 26.36
C PRO A 609 48.52 -17.39 26.33
N GLN A 610 49.60 -18.09 26.72
CA GLN A 610 50.95 -17.53 26.74
C GLN A 610 51.39 -16.88 25.40
N PRO A 611 51.07 -17.45 24.22
CA PRO A 611 51.40 -16.81 22.94
C PRO A 611 50.76 -15.43 22.76
N LEU A 612 49.51 -15.27 23.24
CA LEU A 612 48.79 -14.00 23.15
C LEU A 612 49.36 -12.96 24.12
N ALA A 613 49.67 -13.36 25.35
CA ALA A 613 50.33 -12.49 26.31
C ALA A 613 51.69 -11.98 25.77
N TYR A 614 52.49 -12.88 25.18
CA TYR A 614 53.76 -12.53 24.58
C TYR A 614 53.62 -11.57 23.40
N LEU A 615 52.62 -11.78 22.52
CA LEU A 615 52.33 -10.85 21.42
C LEU A 615 52.02 -9.45 21.94
N ILE A 616 51.16 -9.34 22.97
CA ILE A 616 50.79 -8.04 23.56
C ILE A 616 52.03 -7.34 24.13
N ASP A 617 52.85 -8.04 24.90
CA ASP A 617 54.06 -7.48 25.50
C ASP A 617 55.11 -7.05 24.45
N ASP A 618 55.30 -7.85 23.40
CA ASP A 618 56.27 -7.54 22.33
C ASP A 618 55.84 -6.29 21.52
N VAL A 619 54.55 -6.18 21.18
CA VAL A 619 54.04 -4.98 20.49
C VAL A 619 54.11 -3.76 21.40
N ALA A 620 53.77 -3.89 22.68
CA ALA A 620 53.82 -2.79 23.65
C ALA A 620 55.25 -2.30 23.92
N ARG A 621 56.25 -3.19 24.00
CA ARG A 621 57.66 -2.79 24.13
C ARG A 621 58.16 -1.96 22.96
N ARG A 622 57.64 -2.22 21.76
CA ARG A 622 58.00 -1.50 20.52
C ARG A 622 57.16 -0.24 20.31
N HIS A 623 56.04 -0.09 21.04
CA HIS A 623 55.15 1.06 20.99
C HIS A 623 55.74 2.22 21.80
N GLY A 624 55.82 3.42 21.20
CA GLY A 624 56.28 4.63 21.90
C GLY A 624 57.81 4.81 22.08
N ILE A 625 58.66 4.00 21.46
CA ILE A 625 60.14 4.18 21.46
C ILE A 625 60.54 5.51 20.80
N LEU A 626 59.79 5.93 19.79
CA LEU A 626 59.92 7.23 19.14
C LEU A 626 59.03 8.25 19.86
N ARG A 627 59.63 9.33 20.37
CA ARG A 627 58.92 10.40 21.08
C ARG A 627 58.55 11.51 20.11
N VAL A 628 57.26 11.80 20.04
CA VAL A 628 56.71 12.92 19.27
C VAL A 628 56.44 14.06 20.26
N GLY A 629 57.09 15.21 20.06
CA GLY A 629 56.73 16.44 20.75
C GLY A 629 55.63 17.16 19.98
N ALA A 630 54.69 17.81 20.67
CA ALA A 630 53.71 18.65 20.01
C ALA A 630 54.41 19.88 19.42
N ALA A 631 54.45 19.97 18.10
CA ALA A 631 54.62 21.20 17.37
C ALA A 631 53.27 21.45 16.70
N SER A 632 52.56 22.49 17.11
CA SER A 632 51.25 22.84 16.52
C SER A 632 51.39 23.15 15.03
N SER A 633 52.55 23.68 14.62
CA SER A 633 52.95 23.80 13.22
C SER A 633 54.47 23.83 13.11
N TYR A 634 55.01 23.69 11.90
CA TYR A 634 56.44 23.83 11.63
C TYR A 634 56.65 24.79 10.46
N LEU A 635 57.80 25.48 10.46
CA LEU A 635 58.24 26.34 9.39
C LEU A 635 59.51 25.75 8.78
N ARG A 636 59.45 25.43 7.49
CA ARG A 636 60.58 24.93 6.71
C ARG A 636 61.05 26.01 5.75
N CYS A 637 62.35 26.26 5.69
CA CYS A 637 62.95 27.19 4.73
C CYS A 637 64.35 26.71 4.35
N ASP A 638 64.66 26.74 3.06
CA ASP A 638 65.93 26.26 2.52
C ASP A 638 67.11 27.23 2.81
N ASP A 639 66.83 28.46 3.26
CA ASP A 639 67.84 29.42 3.74
C ASP A 639 67.85 29.49 5.28
N PRO A 640 68.86 28.92 5.95
CA PRO A 640 68.99 28.98 7.41
C PRO A 640 69.11 30.41 7.97
N ARG A 641 69.59 31.38 7.18
CA ARG A 641 69.73 32.77 7.63
C ARG A 641 68.36 33.41 7.82
N LEU A 642 67.42 33.13 6.91
CA LEU A 642 66.05 33.64 7.00
C LEU A 642 65.32 33.09 8.24
N LEU A 643 65.51 31.81 8.59
CA LEU A 643 64.97 31.26 9.84
C LEU A 643 65.62 31.85 11.09
N GLY A 644 66.92 32.15 11.02
CA GLY A 644 67.64 32.87 12.06
C GLY A 644 67.06 34.27 12.30
N GLU A 645 66.72 34.99 11.22
CA GLU A 645 66.06 36.29 11.29
C GLU A 645 64.65 36.20 11.90
N VAL A 646 63.84 35.23 11.45
CA VAL A 646 62.48 34.99 11.98
C VAL A 646 62.53 34.62 13.47
N LEU A 647 63.50 33.80 13.89
CA LEU A 647 63.67 33.40 15.29
C LEU A 647 64.14 34.56 16.18
N ALA A 648 64.91 35.50 15.63
CA ALA A 648 65.44 36.67 16.34
C ALA A 648 64.48 37.88 16.36
N ASP A 649 63.50 37.93 15.45
CA ASP A 649 62.51 39.02 15.41
C ASP A 649 61.58 38.96 16.63
N ARG A 650 61.57 40.03 17.42
CA ARG A 650 60.75 40.14 18.64
C ARG A 650 59.25 40.03 18.37
N ARG A 651 58.79 40.33 17.15
CA ARG A 651 57.39 40.19 16.73
C ARG A 651 56.95 38.71 16.63
N ALA A 652 57.88 37.77 16.51
CA ALA A 652 57.59 36.33 16.45
C ALA A 652 57.55 35.64 17.83
N ALA A 653 57.78 36.37 18.92
CA ALA A 653 57.88 35.81 20.27
C ALA A 653 56.60 35.04 20.70
N GLU A 654 55.43 35.51 20.27
CA GLU A 654 54.13 34.89 20.59
C GLU A 654 53.93 33.52 19.90
N LEU A 655 54.67 33.24 18.82
CA LEU A 655 54.61 31.96 18.10
C LEU A 655 55.37 30.83 18.81
N ARG A 656 56.16 31.17 19.84
CA ARG A 656 56.98 30.26 20.66
C ARG A 656 57.78 29.27 19.78
N LEU A 657 58.55 29.84 18.87
CA LEU A 657 59.35 29.10 17.90
C LEU A 657 60.51 28.37 18.59
N ARG A 658 60.77 27.13 18.18
CA ARG A 658 61.86 26.28 18.64
C ARG A 658 62.58 25.68 17.44
N LEU A 659 63.90 25.85 17.38
CA LEU A 659 64.70 25.24 16.34
C LEU A 659 64.77 23.72 16.53
N LEU A 660 64.31 22.97 15.51
CA LEU A 660 64.40 21.51 15.47
C LEU A 660 65.56 21.04 14.59
N ALA A 661 65.83 21.77 13.50
CA ALA A 661 66.96 21.55 12.59
C ALA A 661 67.36 22.89 11.94
N PRO A 662 68.55 23.03 11.31
CA PRO A 662 69.02 24.29 10.73
C PRO A 662 68.06 24.96 9.72
N THR A 663 67.20 24.18 9.08
CA THR A 663 66.20 24.60 8.09
C THR A 663 64.75 24.40 8.57
N VAL A 664 64.53 24.06 9.85
CA VAL A 664 63.19 23.74 10.40
C VAL A 664 62.99 24.30 11.80
N LEU A 665 61.96 25.14 11.95
CA LEU A 665 61.43 25.60 13.24
C LEU A 665 60.12 24.87 13.56
N ALA A 666 59.91 24.51 14.82
CA ALA A 666 58.59 24.16 15.35
C ALA A 666 57.95 25.38 16.02
N ALA A 667 56.65 25.59 15.81
CA ALA A 667 55.85 26.57 16.52
C ALA A 667 54.83 25.88 17.44
N GLN A 668 54.48 26.52 18.54
CA GLN A 668 53.37 26.09 19.40
C GLN A 668 52.04 26.72 18.97
N ALA A 669 52.06 27.60 17.96
CA ALA A 669 50.87 28.19 17.34
C ALA A 669 50.37 27.32 16.17
N PRO A 670 49.05 27.21 15.96
CA PRO A 670 48.49 26.45 14.85
C PRO A 670 48.88 27.05 13.49
N PRO A 671 48.85 26.27 12.38
CA PRO A 671 49.34 26.69 11.08
C PRO A 671 48.72 28.01 10.59
N ASP A 672 47.43 28.23 10.79
CA ASP A 672 46.73 29.44 10.32
C ASP A 672 47.24 30.71 11.03
N THR A 673 47.47 30.61 12.35
CA THR A 673 48.03 31.70 13.15
C THR A 673 49.47 31.97 12.74
N LEU A 674 50.28 30.92 12.54
CA LEU A 674 51.67 31.04 12.07
C LEU A 674 51.74 31.72 10.69
N LEU A 675 50.91 31.29 9.73
CA LEU A 675 50.82 31.88 8.39
C LEU A 675 50.43 33.36 8.44
N THR A 676 49.47 33.71 9.31
CA THR A 676 48.96 35.08 9.45
C THR A 676 50.02 36.02 10.01
N VAL A 677 50.67 35.63 11.10
CA VAL A 677 51.69 36.45 11.77
C VAL A 677 52.91 36.66 10.87
N LEU A 678 53.39 35.61 10.20
CA LEU A 678 54.53 35.73 9.28
C LEU A 678 54.23 36.65 8.09
N ARG A 679 53.00 36.67 7.56
CA ARG A 679 52.58 37.63 6.50
C ARG A 679 52.62 39.07 6.99
N THR A 680 52.14 39.32 8.21
CA THR A 680 52.19 40.68 8.80
C THR A 680 53.62 41.17 9.10
N MET A 681 54.56 40.25 9.28
CA MET A 681 55.98 40.56 9.45
C MET A 681 56.71 40.85 8.12
N GLY A 682 56.05 40.63 6.98
CA GLY A 682 56.58 40.87 5.63
C GLY A 682 57.05 39.62 4.88
N TYR A 683 56.83 38.41 5.43
CA TYR A 683 57.21 37.13 4.80
C TYR A 683 56.06 36.53 3.98
N ALA A 684 56.36 35.58 3.08
CA ALA A 684 55.36 34.95 2.19
C ALA A 684 55.28 33.41 2.36
N PRO A 685 54.63 32.88 3.42
CA PRO A 685 54.57 31.44 3.68
C PRO A 685 53.38 30.72 3.02
N ALA A 686 53.54 29.43 2.75
CA ALA A 686 52.53 28.50 2.20
C ALA A 686 52.23 27.35 3.19
N ALA A 687 51.00 26.82 3.18
CA ALA A 687 50.61 25.70 4.04
C ALA A 687 51.17 24.39 3.50
N GLU A 688 51.73 23.53 4.35
CA GLU A 688 52.30 22.24 3.99
C GLU A 688 51.47 21.10 4.63
N SER A 689 51.43 19.98 3.95
CA SER A 689 50.82 18.70 4.29
C SER A 689 51.65 17.88 5.25
N ALA A 690 51.05 16.82 5.78
CA ALA A 690 51.80 15.81 6.51
C ALA A 690 52.79 15.01 5.62
N GLU A 691 52.62 14.98 4.29
CA GLU A 691 53.55 14.34 3.36
C GLU A 691 54.64 15.27 2.78
N GLY A 692 54.68 16.56 3.16
CA GLY A 692 55.61 17.56 2.63
C GLY A 692 55.17 18.27 1.32
N ASP A 693 54.07 17.84 0.72
CA ASP A 693 53.29 18.58 -0.30
C ASP A 693 52.32 19.56 0.38
N VAL A 694 51.32 20.16 -0.26
CA VAL A 694 50.31 21.02 0.40
C VAL A 694 48.99 20.23 0.59
N VAL A 695 48.48 19.97 1.82
CA VAL A 695 47.34 19.01 2.07
C VAL A 695 46.33 19.46 3.12
N ILE A 696 45.14 18.83 3.02
CA ILE A 696 43.84 18.99 3.70
C ILE A 696 43.46 17.66 4.47
N THR A 697 42.65 17.69 5.55
CA THR A 697 42.52 16.76 6.73
C THR A 697 41.53 15.53 6.70
N ARG A 698 41.62 14.62 7.74
CA ARG A 698 40.98 13.27 7.98
C ARG A 698 39.43 13.21 8.18
N PRO A 699 38.74 12.03 8.04
CA PRO A 699 37.26 11.92 8.04
C PRO A 699 36.61 11.39 9.34
N ASP A 700 35.63 12.14 9.86
CA ASP A 700 34.68 11.72 10.92
C ASP A 700 33.55 10.83 10.36
N SER A 701 32.93 9.98 11.21
CA SER A 701 31.75 9.19 10.78
C SER A 701 30.59 10.12 10.43
N ARG A 702 30.10 10.05 9.20
CA ARG A 702 29.04 10.92 8.69
C ARG A 702 27.68 10.44 9.20
N ARG A 703 26.83 11.41 9.55
CA ARG A 703 25.39 11.26 9.75
C ARG A 703 24.67 12.27 8.87
N THR A 704 23.45 11.95 8.47
CA THR A 704 22.58 12.99 7.91
C THR A 704 22.12 13.94 9.01
N PRO A 705 21.65 15.15 8.67
CA PRO A 705 20.73 15.89 9.55
C PRO A 705 19.51 15.02 9.92
N PRO A 706 18.74 15.36 10.97
CA PRO A 706 17.50 14.65 11.30
C PRO A 706 16.55 14.55 10.08
N ARG A 707 16.16 13.33 9.73
CA ARG A 707 15.24 13.03 8.62
C ARG A 707 14.06 12.21 9.13
N THR A 708 12.91 12.36 8.48
CA THR A 708 11.72 11.53 8.74
C THR A 708 11.69 10.38 7.75
N ALA A 709 11.23 9.21 8.21
CA ALA A 709 10.96 8.08 7.34
C ALA A 709 9.99 8.46 6.20
N PRO A 710 10.14 7.88 5.00
CA PRO A 710 9.21 8.14 3.90
C PRO A 710 7.80 7.66 4.27
N VAL A 711 6.79 8.48 3.95
CA VAL A 711 5.39 8.12 4.18
C VAL A 711 4.95 7.10 3.13
N PRO A 712 4.45 5.91 3.52
CA PRO A 712 3.94 4.93 2.57
C PRO A 712 2.82 5.50 1.69
N VAL A 713 2.83 5.14 0.41
CA VAL A 713 1.81 5.60 -0.55
C VAL A 713 0.48 4.90 -0.29
N PRO A 714 -0.58 5.60 0.17
CA PRO A 714 -1.81 4.94 0.59
C PRO A 714 -2.59 4.36 -0.60
N ASP A 715 -3.21 3.21 -0.38
CA ASP A 715 -4.14 2.57 -1.31
C ASP A 715 -5.55 3.16 -1.15
N GLY A 716 -5.69 4.40 -1.62
CA GLY A 716 -6.92 5.19 -1.53
C GLY A 716 -7.00 6.08 -0.28
N PRO A 717 -8.17 6.67 -0.01
CA PRO A 717 -8.35 7.57 1.13
C PRO A 717 -8.17 6.85 2.46
N ALA A 718 -7.64 7.57 3.45
CA ALA A 718 -7.43 7.07 4.79
C ALA A 718 -8.74 6.52 5.39
N ARG A 719 -8.62 5.48 6.22
CA ARG A 719 -9.77 4.94 6.95
C ARG A 719 -10.24 6.02 7.94
N PRO A 720 -11.53 6.42 7.89
CA PRO A 720 -12.05 7.41 8.82
C PRO A 720 -12.13 6.81 10.21
N ASP A 721 -11.82 7.63 11.22
CA ASP A 721 -12.03 7.27 12.62
C ASP A 721 -13.52 7.41 13.00
N ASP A 722 -13.86 6.92 14.20
CA ASP A 722 -15.24 6.88 14.65
C ASP A 722 -15.81 8.28 14.94
N ALA A 723 -14.94 9.23 15.32
CA ALA A 723 -15.31 10.62 15.55
C ALA A 723 -15.73 11.31 14.24
N LEU A 724 -14.93 11.19 13.19
CA LEU A 724 -15.24 11.72 11.85
C LEU A 724 -16.50 11.08 11.28
N LEU A 725 -16.67 9.77 11.45
CA LEU A 725 -17.88 9.07 10.98
C LEU A 725 -19.13 9.59 11.68
N THR A 726 -19.08 9.73 13.00
CA THR A 726 -20.22 10.24 13.79
C THR A 726 -20.59 11.67 13.36
N ALA A 727 -19.59 12.55 13.22
CA ALA A 727 -19.79 13.92 12.75
C ALA A 727 -20.36 13.96 11.32
N ALA A 728 -19.84 13.13 10.41
CA ALA A 728 -20.30 13.06 9.03
C ALA A 728 -21.76 12.59 8.93
N VAL A 729 -22.15 11.55 9.67
CA VAL A 729 -23.54 11.07 9.69
C VAL A 729 -24.47 12.16 10.21
N ARG A 730 -24.12 12.83 11.33
CA ARG A 730 -24.90 13.94 11.88
C ARG A 730 -25.10 15.05 10.85
N ALA A 731 -24.04 15.45 10.14
CA ALA A 731 -24.09 16.48 9.11
C ALA A 731 -25.01 16.07 7.93
N ILE A 732 -24.84 14.86 7.40
CA ILE A 732 -25.65 14.32 6.29
C ILE A 732 -27.14 14.26 6.68
N ARG A 733 -27.45 13.82 7.92
CA ARG A 733 -28.84 13.74 8.42
C ARG A 733 -29.45 15.12 8.67
N ALA A 734 -28.66 16.07 9.15
CA ALA A 734 -29.11 17.45 9.31
C ALA A 734 -29.46 18.06 7.95
N GLY A 735 -28.58 17.90 6.96
CA GLY A 735 -28.83 18.42 5.61
C GLY A 735 -29.98 17.71 4.89
N ASP A 736 -30.17 16.40 5.06
CA ASP A 736 -31.32 15.69 4.46
C ASP A 736 -32.65 16.12 5.10
N ARG A 737 -32.70 16.35 6.42
CA ARG A 737 -33.89 16.92 7.09
C ARG A 737 -34.20 18.33 6.59
N ALA A 738 -33.19 19.15 6.39
CA ALA A 738 -33.37 20.50 5.85
C ALA A 738 -33.87 20.47 4.40
N ALA A 739 -33.25 19.64 3.54
CA ALA A 739 -33.64 19.53 2.13
C ALA A 739 -35.04 18.93 1.90
N THR A 740 -35.60 18.20 2.88
CA THR A 740 -36.91 17.55 2.79
C THR A 740 -38.01 18.26 3.59
N ALA A 741 -37.68 19.31 4.34
CA ALA A 741 -38.67 20.09 5.07
C ALA A 741 -39.64 20.79 4.09
N PRO A 742 -40.96 20.75 4.33
CA PRO A 742 -41.92 21.45 3.49
C PRO A 742 -41.68 22.96 3.62
N ARG A 743 -41.32 23.60 2.50
CA ARG A 743 -41.18 25.05 2.40
C ARG A 743 -42.49 25.73 2.86
N LYS A 744 -42.44 26.39 4.02
CA LYS A 744 -43.40 27.44 4.35
C LYS A 744 -42.92 28.72 3.69
N ASP A 745 -43.83 29.47 3.05
CA ASP A 745 -43.54 30.83 2.61
C ASP A 745 -42.96 31.63 3.79
N ALA A 746 -41.69 32.03 3.67
CA ALA A 746 -41.02 32.80 4.68
C ALA A 746 -41.69 34.19 4.76
N VAL A 747 -42.39 34.44 5.87
CA VAL A 747 -42.82 35.78 6.24
C VAL A 747 -41.56 36.61 6.49
N ALA A 748 -41.37 37.66 5.71
CA ALA A 748 -40.33 38.64 5.93
C ALA A 748 -40.45 39.25 7.34
N GLY A 749 -39.52 38.92 8.23
CA GLY A 749 -39.36 39.57 9.53
C GLY A 749 -38.75 40.97 9.39
N PRO A 750 -38.98 41.88 10.36
CA PRO A 750 -38.69 43.29 10.23
C PRO A 750 -37.19 43.60 10.21
N ALA A 751 -36.77 44.39 9.23
CA ALA A 751 -35.45 44.98 9.13
C ALA A 751 -35.32 46.20 10.06
N SER A 752 -34.66 46.08 11.23
CA SER A 752 -34.10 47.25 11.94
C SER A 752 -33.06 46.95 13.05
N ALA A 753 -32.12 46.03 12.87
CA ALA A 753 -30.89 46.03 13.69
C ALA A 753 -29.67 45.72 12.82
N ALA A 754 -28.65 46.57 12.87
CA ALA A 754 -27.41 46.37 12.12
C ALA A 754 -26.48 45.47 12.94
N VAL A 755 -26.03 44.35 12.35
CA VAL A 755 -25.01 43.48 12.96
C VAL A 755 -23.73 44.31 13.21
N PRO A 756 -23.17 44.32 14.43
CA PRO A 756 -21.95 45.06 14.73
C PRO A 756 -20.77 44.54 13.90
N ARG A 757 -19.91 45.44 13.42
CA ARG A 757 -18.70 45.06 12.70
C ARG A 757 -17.69 44.47 13.68
N THR A 758 -17.30 43.22 13.47
CA THR A 758 -16.31 42.50 14.28
C THR A 758 -14.99 42.36 13.51
N ALA A 759 -13.86 42.38 14.22
CA ALA A 759 -12.57 42.10 13.59
C ALA A 759 -12.51 40.65 13.08
N ALA A 760 -11.75 40.39 12.01
CA ALA A 760 -11.75 39.08 11.34
C ALA A 760 -11.35 37.91 12.25
N ALA A 761 -10.47 38.15 13.23
CA ALA A 761 -10.07 37.15 14.23
C ALA A 761 -11.23 36.79 15.18
N ASP A 762 -11.98 37.80 15.63
CA ASP A 762 -13.11 37.62 16.56
C ASP A 762 -14.31 36.96 15.86
N THR A 763 -14.54 37.30 14.59
CA THR A 763 -15.53 36.62 13.73
C THR A 763 -15.25 35.13 13.60
N LEU A 764 -13.98 34.77 13.37
CA LEU A 764 -13.57 33.38 13.24
C LEU A 764 -13.73 32.63 14.57
N ALA A 765 -13.29 33.23 15.68
CA ALA A 765 -13.43 32.64 17.01
C ALA A 765 -14.90 32.42 17.37
N SER A 766 -15.78 33.41 17.13
CA SER A 766 -17.21 33.31 17.44
C SER A 766 -17.91 32.25 16.59
N LEU A 767 -17.59 32.16 15.29
CA LEU A 767 -18.14 31.10 14.43
C LEU A 767 -17.63 29.71 14.80
N GLN A 768 -16.38 29.58 15.25
CA GLN A 768 -15.86 28.30 15.75
C GLN A 768 -16.56 27.88 17.05
N THR A 769 -16.77 28.82 17.97
CA THR A 769 -17.54 28.58 19.20
C THR A 769 -18.98 28.17 18.89
N ALA A 770 -19.65 28.87 17.96
CA ALA A 770 -21.00 28.54 17.53
C ALA A 770 -21.11 27.17 16.84
N VAL A 771 -20.09 26.74 16.09
CA VAL A 771 -20.03 25.36 15.55
C VAL A 771 -19.95 24.33 16.68
N LEU A 772 -19.20 24.61 17.75
CA LEU A 772 -19.04 23.71 18.89
C LEU A 772 -20.31 23.61 19.74
N LEU A 773 -20.98 24.75 19.98
CA LEU A 773 -22.20 24.84 20.80
C LEU A 773 -23.47 24.55 20.00
N GLY A 774 -23.41 24.60 18.66
CA GLY A 774 -24.56 24.43 17.78
C GLY A 774 -25.52 25.62 17.79
N GLU A 775 -25.00 26.82 18.02
CA GLU A 775 -25.76 28.06 18.20
C GLU A 775 -26.00 28.78 16.87
N ARG A 776 -27.13 29.50 16.78
CA ARG A 776 -27.48 30.27 15.60
C ARG A 776 -26.77 31.61 15.61
N MET A 777 -26.21 31.99 14.47
CA MET A 777 -25.42 33.21 14.32
C MET A 777 -26.03 34.12 13.28
N TRP A 778 -26.13 35.39 13.60
CA TRP A 778 -26.46 36.43 12.64
C TRP A 778 -25.18 36.97 12.02
N ILE A 779 -25.06 36.91 10.69
CA ILE A 779 -23.90 37.42 9.96
C ILE A 779 -24.27 38.55 9.00
N GLY A 780 -23.37 39.52 8.87
CA GLY A 780 -23.34 40.43 7.72
C GLY A 780 -22.42 39.86 6.64
N TYR A 781 -22.87 39.82 5.38
CA TYR A 781 -22.13 39.22 4.27
C TYR A 781 -22.20 40.05 2.99
N ILE A 782 -21.06 40.28 2.35
CA ILE A 782 -20.97 40.96 1.05
C ILE A 782 -20.75 39.93 -0.06
N ASN A 783 -21.62 39.91 -1.07
CA ASN A 783 -21.50 38.98 -2.20
C ASN A 783 -20.42 39.44 -3.22
N ALA A 784 -20.20 38.65 -4.27
CA ALA A 784 -19.17 38.94 -5.28
C ALA A 784 -19.47 40.23 -6.08
N GLU A 785 -20.73 40.60 -6.15
CA GLU A 785 -21.25 41.79 -6.82
C GLU A 785 -21.22 43.05 -5.93
N GLY A 786 -20.68 42.95 -4.70
CA GLY A 786 -20.52 44.05 -3.77
C GLY A 786 -21.78 44.43 -2.98
N LEU A 787 -22.87 43.65 -3.10
CA LEU A 787 -24.10 43.86 -2.35
C LEU A 787 -23.97 43.26 -0.94
N ALA A 788 -24.18 44.10 0.07
CA ALA A 788 -24.26 43.69 1.46
C ALA A 788 -25.63 43.06 1.75
N SER A 789 -25.62 41.92 2.42
CA SER A 789 -26.79 41.18 2.88
C SER A 789 -26.60 40.78 4.35
N GLN A 790 -27.70 40.60 5.07
CA GLN A 790 -27.69 40.05 6.42
C GLN A 790 -28.35 38.68 6.39
N ARG A 791 -27.79 37.71 7.10
CA ARG A 791 -28.21 36.31 7.07
C ARG A 791 -28.14 35.70 8.46
N VAL A 792 -29.20 35.04 8.89
CA VAL A 792 -29.14 34.16 10.05
C VAL A 792 -28.68 32.81 9.56
N ILE A 793 -27.64 32.27 10.19
CA ILE A 793 -27.02 31.00 9.79
C ILE A 793 -26.85 30.08 11.00
N ASP A 794 -26.90 28.77 10.76
CA ASP A 794 -26.45 27.77 11.74
C ASP A 794 -25.08 27.24 11.29
N PRO A 795 -23.96 27.67 11.91
CA PRO A 795 -22.63 27.27 11.50
C PRO A 795 -22.43 25.76 11.70
N VAL A 796 -22.02 25.06 10.64
CA VAL A 796 -21.77 23.60 10.67
C VAL A 796 -20.27 23.31 10.74
N LYS A 797 -19.46 24.11 10.04
CA LYS A 797 -18.01 23.90 9.95
C LYS A 797 -17.27 25.18 9.54
N VAL A 798 -16.12 25.45 10.15
CA VAL A 798 -15.19 26.52 9.76
C VAL A 798 -13.84 25.90 9.40
N GLU A 799 -13.42 25.99 8.12
CA GLU A 799 -12.13 25.48 7.66
C GLU A 799 -11.65 26.24 6.41
N GLY A 800 -10.33 26.40 6.24
CA GLY A 800 -9.74 26.90 5.00
C GLY A 800 -10.15 28.32 4.59
N GLY A 801 -10.54 29.18 5.54
CA GLY A 801 -11.01 30.54 5.24
C GLY A 801 -12.49 30.62 4.83
N PHE A 802 -13.26 29.54 5.00
CA PHE A 802 -14.69 29.49 4.73
C PHE A 802 -15.47 28.98 5.95
N VAL A 803 -16.73 29.41 6.05
CA VAL A 803 -17.73 28.82 6.96
C VAL A 803 -18.82 28.18 6.13
N THR A 804 -19.06 26.90 6.35
CA THR A 804 -20.23 26.21 5.82
C THR A 804 -21.30 26.25 6.89
N ALA A 805 -22.46 26.82 6.54
CA ALA A 805 -23.55 27.02 7.47
C ALA A 805 -24.89 26.82 6.76
N TYR A 806 -25.90 26.41 7.52
CA TYR A 806 -27.28 26.45 7.05
C TYR A 806 -27.73 27.90 7.00
N ASP A 807 -28.11 28.40 5.82
CA ASP A 807 -28.58 29.78 5.67
C ASP A 807 -30.09 29.84 5.73
N HIS A 808 -30.64 30.41 6.80
CA HIS A 808 -32.09 30.53 7.00
C HIS A 808 -32.75 31.47 6.00
N LEU A 809 -31.99 32.35 5.32
CA LEU A 809 -32.55 33.24 4.31
C LEU A 809 -32.81 32.51 2.98
N SER A 810 -31.91 31.61 2.58
CA SER A 810 -32.05 30.84 1.34
C SER A 810 -32.50 29.40 1.55
N ASP A 811 -32.66 28.97 2.81
CA ASP A 811 -33.11 27.64 3.23
C ASP A 811 -32.24 26.52 2.60
N GLU A 812 -30.93 26.77 2.51
CA GLU A 812 -29.94 25.87 1.93
C GLU A 812 -28.60 25.96 2.69
N VAL A 813 -27.82 24.88 2.69
CA VAL A 813 -26.46 24.91 3.23
C VAL A 813 -25.54 25.63 2.24
N ARG A 814 -24.93 26.73 2.69
CA ARG A 814 -24.03 27.55 1.87
C ARG A 814 -22.68 27.68 2.52
N THR A 815 -21.69 27.87 1.66
CA THR A 815 -20.34 28.19 2.07
C THR A 815 -20.11 29.68 1.88
N PHE A 816 -19.80 30.36 2.98
CA PHE A 816 -19.48 31.79 3.02
C PHE A 816 -17.98 31.95 3.18
N ALA A 817 -17.38 32.85 2.40
CA ALA A 817 -15.97 33.19 2.56
C ALA A 817 -15.82 34.11 3.78
N LEU A 818 -14.96 33.75 4.74
CA LEU A 818 -14.79 34.48 6.00
C LEU A 818 -14.40 35.95 5.78
N HIS A 819 -13.54 36.22 4.79
CA HIS A 819 -13.10 37.59 4.45
C HIS A 819 -14.23 38.48 3.89
N ARG A 820 -15.40 37.92 3.59
CA ARG A 820 -16.58 38.65 3.11
C ARG A 820 -17.66 38.80 4.18
N ILE A 821 -17.42 38.23 5.37
CA ILE A 821 -18.27 38.42 6.54
C ILE A 821 -17.85 39.72 7.22
N THR A 822 -18.78 40.67 7.29
CA THR A 822 -18.54 42.02 7.81
C THR A 822 -18.77 42.15 9.30
N GLY A 823 -19.44 41.18 9.92
CA GLY A 823 -19.77 41.15 11.34
C GLY A 823 -20.55 39.90 11.71
N VAL A 824 -20.46 39.49 12.97
CA VAL A 824 -21.25 38.37 13.53
C VAL A 824 -21.87 38.78 14.88
N ALA A 825 -23.07 38.30 15.16
CA ALA A 825 -23.76 38.45 16.43
C ALA A 825 -24.52 37.18 16.77
N GLU A 826 -24.68 36.88 18.05
CA GLU A 826 -25.57 35.82 18.52
C GLU A 826 -27.04 36.24 18.32
N VAL A 827 -27.90 35.27 18.03
CA VAL A 827 -29.35 35.49 17.94
C VAL A 827 -29.96 35.06 19.26
N ASP A 828 -30.54 35.99 20.01
CA ASP A 828 -31.36 35.66 21.18
C ASP A 828 -32.58 34.83 20.73
N ASP A 829 -32.89 33.76 21.48
CA ASP A 829 -33.87 32.69 21.15
C ASP A 829 -35.26 33.15 20.69
#